data_AF-A0AAW0XK94-F1
#
_entry.id   AF-A0AAW0XK94-F1
#
_cell.length_a   1.000
_cell.length_b   1.000
_cell.length_c   1.000
_cell.angle_alpha   90.00
_cell.angle_beta   90.00
_cell.angle_gamma   90.00
#
_symmetry.space_group_name_H-M   'P 1'
#
loop_
_entity.id
_entity.type
_entity.pdbx_description
1 polymer ?
#
loop_
_entity_poly.entity_id
_entity_poly.type
_entity_poly.pdbx_seq_one_letter_code
_entity_poly.pdbx_strand_id
1 'polypeptide(L)'
;MGQAAIKPSKGAVLGEVDVGLEAIYLLESREEHSTVILKMVPDTHTPRKTRDYRTRKIQSMRDVEEIDMELHLQDETECSCSSLNSCHIGEEGRDMDEQQLADVYYSAYYLHVPHEVPPAYGTDGAGSTDTTTEQLFKELGDIFQMNDASMACIEEEVSTRKPPNMTLLITVHEARDLRPKTSKATSHPYCVVRVSGISETFKTRVVNSTLAPSWESKFNTGIPAAIRDTKLTVEVWHEPQEAGVEQLIGMRDFRELSRLVRDAAASIQMKEMRNLLGTVTVPLLELKEQSIEGWYNLTKSKEEDTSQASLGENCKQSKKRGSIRLSLKVSTVAELNLIGPHWFDAFLKKVVRHYLGCLSTYGNVRRGSKRWSERSMHSIRRSTKSAKINTNNNKSNRLNINDKDYSTSCSTSSSSGSSVESEVEWTLPTPWNGNLSSTAQSLLDHYAATLNLAPPTTLLSWWKVSSEFFIIDQFFLGKLLKDIQGYMKEKRYSEEEIQEISSSLRTWTSTQIDRLRNLTTYFPSSTKIVSDPQLRGMLRNFYAVEAEPQMRQLRVFPKDMFVTELVKEALTDFTKNWWEACLKNRGRNSTQSTEDQQLVAAVSVAGEVFSFLSEVSCFYHDVFLRQAEISYLRLTYILLTSELAARVRPLLIKIYAAPPTSSLQHVEADRQSLEAGTPVWQLYKKLESILKIGENLPSEVHLQSDIQGFHQWFIGGVERWQRKLFARARDLISKEVERDTFKIDYPGISSYASTTSSDFTISSSASGCKSNFTIIKNSWHKLAWPCEVGDRAAKRLLQDLCGLGAHYTKLVIAKLDSKLCEENMINSVFLPAEICIGLNNIEYMRQEVEGLKELFDLLEGDDREQICIISNTISQMEGAVLLFMDNVLKKIKPVLFKAVVHSCETGNEAQLLQEVLDEGLCALLQRLDNTNFQRFLQKIWNLLIVIFCNNVESNSTKRNAEYFKGVYKVLERTWYFFTPTDRRGLDPQQASTSEYQSLQKKLCNLKMATESLIAKYYRERFEELKRAHQSCTAELIVQAFFMRTGRLIVEVVMARNIIVPAGSLPNTFVQLKLVPSDWFPNVVVSKTKPKKSGSPVFSEKFEFAISPADHGVKAGHLLFVLKTRQLFQTKVIGEAVVPLDELETTTSNSAKNKILNMNIPRNEDDYTSVKALKYRTWDKKAVSFLQKMSTTV
;
A
#
# COMPACT_ATOMS: atom_id res chain seq x y z
N MET A 1 34.38 -53.47 33.29
CA MET A 1 35.57 -53.10 34.09
C MET A 1 36.25 -51.88 33.45
N GLY A 2 37.30 -51.30 34.05
CA GLY A 2 37.83 -49.94 33.80
C GLY A 2 37.82 -49.38 32.36
N GLN A 3 37.51 -48.10 32.10
CA GLN A 3 38.02 -46.81 32.65
C GLN A 3 39.33 -46.31 32.03
N ALA A 4 39.27 -45.20 31.29
CA ALA A 4 40.14 -44.00 31.36
C ALA A 4 39.73 -42.95 30.27
N ALA A 5 40.05 -41.64 30.35
CA ALA A 5 40.00 -40.66 31.45
C ALA A 5 40.21 -39.20 30.92
N ILE A 6 39.39 -38.24 31.38
CA ILE A 6 39.67 -36.80 31.70
C ILE A 6 40.27 -35.88 30.58
N LYS A 7 39.62 -34.80 30.07
CA LYS A 7 39.30 -33.41 30.60
C LYS A 7 40.55 -32.50 30.86
N PRO A 8 40.49 -31.14 31.07
CA PRO A 8 39.34 -30.23 31.33
C PRO A 8 39.35 -28.74 30.76
N SER A 9 38.28 -27.97 31.08
CA SER A 9 38.23 -26.54 31.56
C SER A 9 38.30 -25.31 30.60
N LYS A 10 37.65 -24.13 30.87
CA LYS A 10 36.76 -23.66 32.00
C LYS A 10 35.91 -22.38 31.71
N GLY A 11 34.83 -22.17 32.49
CA GLY A 11 34.08 -20.90 32.76
C GLY A 11 32.80 -20.67 31.91
N ALA A 12 31.54 -20.50 32.39
CA ALA A 12 30.87 -20.37 33.70
C ALA A 12 31.09 -19.03 34.48
N VAL A 13 30.15 -18.46 35.26
CA VAL A 13 28.93 -18.95 35.98
C VAL A 13 27.88 -17.82 36.20
N LEU A 14 26.54 -18.09 36.29
CA LEU A 14 25.54 -17.57 37.30
C LEU A 14 24.04 -17.86 36.93
N GLY A 15 23.13 -17.85 37.93
CA GLY A 15 21.65 -17.98 37.80
C GLY A 15 20.92 -18.36 39.12
N GLU A 16 19.58 -18.27 39.18
CA GLU A 16 18.61 -18.68 40.27
C GLU A 16 17.17 -18.79 39.63
N VAL A 17 16.21 -19.73 39.88
CA VAL A 17 15.55 -20.36 41.08
C VAL A 17 14.29 -19.56 41.52
N ASP A 18 13.03 -20.05 41.68
CA ASP A 18 12.33 -21.37 41.51
C ASP A 18 10.83 -21.10 41.05
N VAL A 19 9.64 -21.72 41.31
CA VAL A 19 9.03 -22.75 42.21
C VAL A 19 7.71 -23.34 41.59
N GLY A 20 7.32 -24.60 41.88
CA GLY A 20 5.93 -25.18 41.82
C GLY A 20 5.45 -25.77 40.47
N LEU A 21 4.76 -26.92 40.30
CA LEU A 21 3.85 -27.79 41.10
C LEU A 21 2.51 -27.12 41.51
N GLU A 22 1.30 -27.67 41.27
CA GLU A 22 0.81 -28.93 40.62
C GLU A 22 -0.57 -28.67 39.92
N ALA A 23 -1.47 -29.56 39.43
CA ALA A 23 -1.76 -31.01 39.57
C ALA A 23 -2.39 -31.62 38.27
N ILE A 24 -3.10 -32.78 38.33
CA ILE A 24 -3.55 -33.61 37.18
C ILE A 24 -4.95 -34.28 37.41
N TYR A 25 -5.58 -34.85 36.35
CA TYR A 25 -6.80 -35.75 36.29
C TYR A 25 -8.21 -35.10 36.33
N LEU A 26 -9.30 -35.66 35.77
CA LEU A 26 -9.59 -36.48 34.53
C LEU A 26 -11.12 -36.76 34.43
N LEU A 27 -11.72 -36.78 33.21
CA LEU A 27 -12.98 -37.50 32.81
C LEU A 27 -14.29 -37.15 33.61
N GLU A 28 -15.52 -37.62 33.34
CA GLU A 28 -16.27 -37.94 32.10
C GLU A 28 -17.80 -37.76 32.32
N SER A 29 -18.56 -37.55 31.22
CA SER A 29 -19.98 -37.89 30.95
C SER A 29 -21.13 -37.82 32.00
N ARG A 30 -22.23 -37.17 31.55
CA ARG A 30 -23.67 -37.58 31.61
C ARG A 30 -24.54 -37.47 32.90
N GLU A 31 -25.79 -37.01 32.65
CA GLU A 31 -27.12 -37.48 33.13
C GLU A 31 -27.38 -37.68 34.66
N GLU A 32 -28.52 -37.29 35.26
CA GLU A 32 -29.71 -36.55 34.78
C GLU A 32 -30.61 -36.06 35.97
N HIS A 33 -31.77 -35.46 35.64
CA HIS A 33 -33.03 -35.40 36.40
C HIS A 33 -33.32 -34.33 37.49
N SER A 34 -34.50 -33.70 37.28
CA SER A 34 -35.58 -33.45 38.25
C SER A 34 -35.51 -32.32 39.29
N THR A 35 -36.62 -31.62 39.58
CA THR A 35 -37.84 -31.32 38.78
C THR A 35 -38.57 -30.13 39.44
N VAL A 36 -39.35 -29.36 38.66
CA VAL A 36 -40.81 -29.12 38.88
C VAL A 36 -41.31 -28.20 37.73
N ILE A 37 -42.25 -28.56 36.84
CA ILE A 37 -43.66 -29.01 36.97
C ILE A 37 -44.61 -27.82 37.20
N LEU A 38 -45.71 -27.58 36.47
CA LEU A 38 -46.37 -28.08 35.23
C LEU A 38 -47.25 -26.91 34.68
N LYS A 39 -48.09 -26.95 33.62
CA LYS A 39 -48.63 -27.95 32.66
C LYS A 39 -48.96 -27.16 31.35
N MET A 40 -48.48 -27.53 30.16
CA MET A 40 -49.05 -28.47 29.16
C MET A 40 -50.35 -27.99 28.44
N VAL A 41 -50.58 -28.09 27.11
CA VAL A 41 -50.27 -29.13 26.06
C VAL A 41 -51.26 -30.33 26.14
N PRO A 42 -51.71 -31.01 25.05
CA PRO A 42 -51.86 -30.72 23.59
C PRO A 42 -53.32 -31.03 23.07
N ASP A 43 -53.73 -31.46 21.84
CA ASP A 43 -53.11 -31.65 20.48
C ASP A 43 -54.16 -31.71 19.31
N THR A 44 -53.67 -31.93 18.08
CA THR A 44 -54.23 -32.60 16.87
C THR A 44 -55.74 -32.86 16.66
N HIS A 45 -56.29 -32.43 15.50
CA HIS A 45 -56.57 -33.31 14.31
C HIS A 45 -57.51 -32.63 13.28
N THR A 46 -57.24 -32.86 11.98
CA THR A 46 -58.14 -32.50 10.84
C THR A 46 -59.00 -33.70 10.41
N PRO A 47 -60.22 -33.53 9.85
CA PRO A 47 -60.32 -33.57 8.38
C PRO A 47 -61.50 -32.82 7.68
N ARG A 48 -61.19 -32.28 6.49
CA ARG A 48 -62.00 -32.19 5.24
C ARG A 48 -63.36 -31.43 5.17
N LYS A 49 -63.41 -30.53 4.16
CA LYS A 49 -64.58 -30.00 3.40
C LYS A 49 -65.47 -28.97 4.17
N THR A 50 -66.06 -27.93 3.56
CA THR A 50 -66.21 -27.58 2.12
C THR A 50 -66.42 -26.07 1.87
N ARG A 51 -66.06 -25.61 0.66
CA ARG A 51 -66.67 -24.51 -0.12
C ARG A 51 -66.35 -23.04 0.25
N ASP A 52 -66.47 -22.20 -0.77
CA ASP A 52 -66.13 -20.77 -0.86
C ASP A 52 -67.19 -19.86 -0.23
N TYR A 53 -66.80 -18.65 0.23
CA TYR A 53 -67.13 -17.43 -0.53
C TYR A 53 -66.28 -16.20 -0.18
N ARG A 54 -66.46 -15.14 -0.97
CA ARG A 54 -65.89 -13.80 -0.83
C ARG A 54 -66.73 -12.86 0.05
N THR A 55 -66.10 -11.76 0.46
CA THR A 55 -66.65 -10.38 0.56
C THR A 55 -67.69 -9.98 1.62
N ARG A 56 -67.42 -8.77 2.16
CA ARG A 56 -68.37 -7.68 2.52
C ARG A 56 -69.13 -7.87 3.86
N LYS A 57 -69.04 -6.92 4.81
CA LYS A 57 -69.47 -5.48 4.83
C LYS A 57 -70.94 -5.39 5.25
N ILE A 58 -71.28 -4.49 6.19
CA ILE A 58 -72.46 -3.58 6.21
C ILE A 58 -72.63 -2.98 7.63
N GLN A 59 -73.21 -1.81 7.87
CA GLN A 59 -73.24 -0.48 7.20
C GLN A 59 -74.05 0.47 8.13
N SER A 60 -74.26 1.74 7.71
CA SER A 60 -75.31 2.71 8.10
C SER A 60 -74.71 3.99 8.74
N MET A 61 -75.11 5.23 8.44
CA MET A 61 -75.95 5.91 7.42
C MET A 61 -75.70 7.44 7.58
N ARG A 62 -75.92 8.37 6.63
CA ARG A 62 -76.12 8.39 5.16
C ARG A 62 -76.11 9.88 4.68
N ASP A 63 -75.92 10.12 3.37
CA ASP A 63 -76.46 11.25 2.54
C ASP A 63 -75.99 12.71 2.87
N VAL A 64 -75.86 13.70 1.95
CA VAL A 64 -75.93 13.80 0.44
C VAL A 64 -75.28 15.13 -0.06
N GLU A 65 -75.21 15.36 -1.39
CA GLU A 65 -75.00 16.67 -2.11
C GLU A 65 -73.58 17.28 -2.25
N GLU A 66 -72.71 16.58 -3.00
CA GLU A 66 -72.32 16.88 -4.42
C GLU A 66 -72.47 18.32 -5.02
N ILE A 67 -71.44 18.80 -5.75
CA ILE A 67 -71.44 19.30 -7.17
C ILE A 67 -70.15 20.10 -7.52
N ASP A 68 -69.38 19.59 -8.51
CA ASP A 68 -68.60 20.20 -9.63
C ASP A 68 -67.72 21.50 -9.45
N MET A 69 -66.81 21.89 -10.37
CA MET A 69 -66.50 21.41 -11.73
C MET A 69 -64.98 21.51 -12.08
N GLU A 70 -64.62 21.12 -13.30
CA GLU A 70 -63.28 20.91 -13.83
C GLU A 70 -62.80 21.98 -14.85
N LEU A 71 -61.50 21.96 -15.16
CA LEU A 71 -60.86 22.29 -16.46
C LEU A 71 -60.55 23.73 -16.94
N HIS A 72 -59.46 23.75 -17.73
CA HIS A 72 -59.08 24.59 -18.87
C HIS A 72 -58.19 25.85 -18.73
N LEU A 73 -57.39 26.02 -19.78
CA LEU A 73 -56.44 27.10 -20.08
C LEU A 73 -56.87 27.71 -21.42
N GLN A 74 -56.91 29.03 -21.52
CA GLN A 74 -56.68 29.76 -22.79
C GLN A 74 -56.37 31.24 -22.52
N ASP A 75 -55.65 31.87 -23.45
CA ASP A 75 -55.28 33.28 -23.42
C ASP A 75 -56.47 34.20 -23.78
N GLU A 76 -56.51 35.45 -23.27
CA GLU A 76 -56.32 36.64 -24.12
C GLU A 76 -56.25 37.98 -23.34
N THR A 77 -55.18 38.73 -23.65
CA THR A 77 -54.99 40.20 -23.78
C THR A 77 -55.79 41.29 -23.00
N GLU A 78 -55.05 42.39 -22.74
CA GLU A 78 -55.44 43.83 -22.67
C GLU A 78 -55.35 44.59 -21.32
N CYS A 79 -55.14 45.91 -21.47
CA CYS A 79 -54.90 46.96 -20.47
C CYS A 79 -56.00 47.07 -19.38
N SER A 80 -55.72 47.58 -18.19
CA SER A 80 -55.46 49.02 -17.97
C SER A 80 -54.86 49.36 -16.59
N CYS A 81 -54.53 50.65 -16.40
CA CYS A 81 -53.76 51.19 -15.28
C CYS A 81 -54.59 51.65 -14.05
N SER A 82 -53.87 52.08 -13.01
CA SER A 82 -54.33 52.59 -11.70
C SER A 82 -54.89 51.52 -10.73
N SER A 83 -54.74 51.63 -9.41
CA SER A 83 -54.21 52.74 -8.58
C SER A 83 -53.39 52.22 -7.38
N LEU A 84 -52.63 53.11 -6.71
CA LEU A 84 -51.91 52.79 -5.46
C LEU A 84 -52.88 52.50 -4.30
N ASN A 85 -52.61 51.44 -3.52
CA ASN A 85 -52.56 51.49 -2.04
C ASN A 85 -52.18 50.14 -1.40
N SER A 86 -51.55 50.22 -0.23
CA SER A 86 -51.50 49.16 0.81
C SER A 86 -50.94 47.77 0.42
N CYS A 87 -49.61 47.65 0.36
CA CYS A 87 -48.96 46.34 0.54
C CYS A 87 -48.77 46.04 2.04
N HIS A 88 -49.68 45.25 2.63
CA HIS A 88 -49.34 44.49 3.85
C HIS A 88 -48.43 43.32 3.47
N ILE A 89 -47.28 43.21 4.14
CA ILE A 89 -46.41 42.03 4.09
C ILE A 89 -46.33 41.48 5.52
N GLY A 90 -46.47 40.15 5.66
CA GLY A 90 -46.65 39.49 6.95
C GLY A 90 -45.39 39.41 7.82
N GLU A 91 -45.61 39.24 9.11
CA GLU A 91 -44.56 39.11 10.13
C GLU A 91 -43.78 37.78 9.97
N GLU A 92 -42.50 37.84 9.60
CA GLU A 92 -41.53 36.83 10.03
C GLU A 92 -40.07 37.35 9.96
N GLY A 93 -39.54 37.78 11.11
CA GLY A 93 -38.18 38.32 11.25
C GLY A 93 -38.15 39.82 11.53
N ARG A 94 -37.37 40.22 12.55
CA ARG A 94 -37.18 41.63 12.92
C ARG A 94 -36.10 42.27 12.03
N ASP A 95 -36.50 42.74 10.85
CA ASP A 95 -35.79 43.83 10.18
C ASP A 95 -36.23 45.17 10.79
N MET A 96 -35.33 46.17 10.84
CA MET A 96 -35.69 47.54 11.27
C MET A 96 -36.74 48.13 10.33
N ASP A 97 -37.74 48.81 10.91
CA ASP A 97 -38.78 49.51 10.16
C ASP A 97 -38.27 50.81 9.50
N GLU A 98 -39.12 51.41 8.67
CA GLU A 98 -38.80 52.60 7.88
C GLU A 98 -38.47 53.82 8.76
N GLN A 99 -39.06 53.89 9.97
CA GLN A 99 -38.87 55.00 10.90
C GLN A 99 -37.55 54.86 11.68
N GLN A 100 -37.18 53.64 12.06
CA GLN A 100 -35.85 53.31 12.58
C GLN A 100 -34.74 53.49 11.52
N LEU A 101 -35.03 53.23 10.24
CA LEU A 101 -34.14 53.62 9.14
C LEU A 101 -33.91 55.13 9.17
N ALA A 102 -34.99 55.93 9.16
CA ALA A 102 -34.92 57.38 9.11
C ALA A 102 -34.11 57.97 10.29
N ASP A 103 -34.14 57.35 11.47
CA ASP A 103 -33.33 57.79 12.63
C ASP A 103 -31.82 57.46 12.48
N VAL A 104 -31.44 56.33 11.86
CA VAL A 104 -30.04 56.05 11.48
C VAL A 104 -29.56 57.08 10.45
N TYR A 105 -30.36 57.34 9.40
CA TYR A 105 -30.06 58.36 8.39
C TYR A 105 -29.97 59.78 8.98
N TYR A 106 -30.88 60.14 9.90
CA TYR A 106 -30.87 61.43 10.60
C TYR A 106 -29.59 61.62 11.43
N SER A 107 -29.14 60.56 12.12
CA SER A 107 -27.88 60.62 12.89
C SER A 107 -26.66 60.85 12.00
N ALA A 108 -26.60 60.17 10.83
CA ALA A 108 -25.51 60.35 9.87
C ALA A 108 -25.51 61.75 9.23
N TYR A 109 -26.69 62.31 8.92
CA TYR A 109 -26.84 63.64 8.33
C TYR A 109 -26.32 64.75 9.26
N TYR A 110 -26.82 64.81 10.49
CA TYR A 110 -26.47 65.88 11.43
C TYR A 110 -25.03 65.81 11.95
N LEU A 111 -24.34 64.66 11.81
CA LEU A 111 -22.94 64.51 12.20
C LEU A 111 -21.93 65.00 11.15
N HIS A 112 -22.31 65.19 9.88
CA HIS A 112 -21.38 65.55 8.79
C HIS A 112 -21.77 66.79 7.97
N VAL A 113 -22.84 67.52 8.35
CA VAL A 113 -23.09 68.88 7.85
C VAL A 113 -22.45 69.90 8.80
N PRO A 114 -21.26 70.47 8.47
CA PRO A 114 -20.72 71.57 9.26
C PRO A 114 -21.61 72.81 9.11
N HIS A 115 -22.24 73.25 10.19
CA HIS A 115 -22.96 74.53 10.21
C HIS A 115 -22.02 75.67 9.82
N GLU A 116 -22.36 76.39 8.74
CA GLU A 116 -21.53 77.45 8.18
C GLU A 116 -21.19 78.53 9.22
N VAL A 117 -19.90 78.88 9.31
CA VAL A 117 -19.41 80.04 10.03
C VAL A 117 -18.67 80.93 9.04
N PRO A 118 -19.08 82.20 8.84
CA PRO A 118 -18.35 83.12 7.97
C PRO A 118 -16.93 83.37 8.52
N PRO A 119 -15.91 83.43 7.65
CA PRO A 119 -14.52 83.24 8.07
C PRO A 119 -13.95 84.43 8.86
N ALA A 120 -13.26 84.10 9.96
CA ALA A 120 -12.46 85.04 10.74
C ALA A 120 -11.05 84.46 11.00
N TYR A 121 -10.12 84.76 10.09
CA TYR A 121 -8.66 84.69 10.25
C TYR A 121 -8.03 83.39 10.83
N GLY A 122 -8.04 82.35 10.00
CA GLY A 122 -6.90 81.50 9.61
C GLY A 122 -5.77 81.10 10.60
N THR A 123 -5.56 79.78 10.68
CA THR A 123 -4.24 79.11 10.83
C THR A 123 -4.26 77.79 10.07
N ASP A 124 -3.20 77.45 9.35
CA ASP A 124 -3.04 76.16 8.65
C ASP A 124 -2.68 75.01 9.61
N GLY A 125 -3.09 73.77 9.30
CA GLY A 125 -2.46 72.58 9.91
C GLY A 125 -3.25 71.26 9.87
N ALA A 126 -2.62 70.22 9.30
CA ALA A 126 -2.99 68.80 9.35
C ALA A 126 -4.35 68.38 8.74
N GLY A 127 -4.32 67.49 7.74
CA GLY A 127 -5.52 66.97 7.08
C GLY A 127 -6.05 65.68 7.70
N SER A 128 -7.35 65.66 8.00
CA SER A 128 -8.17 64.46 8.07
C SER A 128 -8.58 63.99 6.66
N THR A 129 -8.94 62.71 6.52
CA THR A 129 -9.60 62.21 5.30
C THR A 129 -11.10 62.40 5.45
N ASP A 130 -11.59 63.57 5.08
CA ASP A 130 -13.00 63.94 5.23
C ASP A 130 -13.87 63.17 4.22
N THR A 131 -14.59 62.15 4.71
CA THR A 131 -15.58 61.39 3.94
C THR A 131 -16.76 62.32 3.60
N THR A 132 -16.98 62.60 2.32
CA THR A 132 -18.08 63.49 1.91
C THR A 132 -19.44 62.88 2.24
N THR A 133 -20.41 63.71 2.62
CA THR A 133 -21.81 63.29 2.90
C THR A 133 -22.40 62.43 1.79
N GLU A 134 -22.18 62.78 0.52
CA GLU A 134 -22.61 62.02 -0.66
C GLU A 134 -22.12 60.55 -0.64
N GLN A 135 -20.90 60.29 -0.13
CA GLN A 135 -20.36 58.93 -0.03
C GLN A 135 -21.02 58.13 1.10
N LEU A 136 -21.40 58.79 2.20
CA LEU A 136 -22.10 58.17 3.32
C LEU A 136 -23.54 57.82 2.95
N PHE A 137 -24.27 58.74 2.30
CA PHE A 137 -25.63 58.45 1.82
C PHE A 137 -25.63 57.37 0.75
N LYS A 138 -24.65 57.36 -0.15
CA LYS A 138 -24.50 56.27 -1.11
C LYS A 138 -24.24 54.92 -0.42
N GLU A 139 -23.27 54.83 0.50
CA GLU A 139 -22.97 53.57 1.22
C GLU A 139 -24.20 53.08 2.01
N LEU A 140 -24.97 53.98 2.63
CA LEU A 140 -26.23 53.64 3.29
C LEU A 140 -27.29 53.12 2.29
N GLY A 141 -27.49 53.80 1.17
CA GLY A 141 -28.42 53.38 0.11
C GLY A 141 -28.05 52.01 -0.46
N ASP A 142 -26.76 51.76 -0.69
CA ASP A 142 -26.20 50.47 -1.11
C ASP A 142 -26.43 49.38 -0.03
N ILE A 143 -26.17 49.68 1.26
CA ILE A 143 -26.40 48.76 2.41
C ILE A 143 -27.88 48.36 2.54
N PHE A 144 -28.80 49.32 2.41
CA PHE A 144 -30.24 49.10 2.55
C PHE A 144 -30.94 48.72 1.23
N GLN A 145 -30.21 48.65 0.11
CA GLN A 145 -30.72 48.31 -1.24
C GLN A 145 -31.86 49.22 -1.71
N MET A 146 -31.75 50.52 -1.41
CA MET A 146 -32.77 51.53 -1.70
C MET A 146 -32.60 52.10 -3.11
N ASN A 147 -33.69 52.63 -3.68
CA ASN A 147 -33.66 53.30 -4.98
C ASN A 147 -33.50 54.83 -4.81
N ASP A 148 -33.03 55.50 -5.85
CA ASP A 148 -32.74 56.94 -5.87
C ASP A 148 -33.93 57.82 -5.41
N ALA A 149 -35.17 57.42 -5.70
CA ALA A 149 -36.36 58.16 -5.31
C ALA A 149 -36.69 58.00 -3.82
N SER A 150 -36.49 56.81 -3.24
CA SER A 150 -36.59 56.60 -1.80
C SER A 150 -35.48 57.33 -1.04
N MET A 151 -34.26 57.37 -1.58
CA MET A 151 -33.14 58.14 -1.03
C MET A 151 -33.47 59.65 -0.98
N ALA A 152 -33.88 60.23 -2.11
CA ALA A 152 -34.25 61.65 -2.19
C ALA A 152 -35.41 62.02 -1.23
N CYS A 153 -36.39 61.13 -1.06
CA CYS A 153 -37.51 61.32 -0.13
C CYS A 153 -37.04 61.36 1.34
N ILE A 154 -36.09 60.50 1.72
CA ILE A 154 -35.49 60.47 3.07
C ILE A 154 -34.61 61.71 3.29
N GLU A 155 -33.87 62.17 2.28
CA GLU A 155 -33.11 63.44 2.35
C GLU A 155 -34.04 64.66 2.56
N GLU A 156 -35.21 64.70 1.90
CA GLU A 156 -36.22 65.74 2.11
C GLU A 156 -36.86 65.66 3.51
N GLU A 157 -37.16 64.47 4.03
CA GLU A 157 -37.67 64.32 5.40
C GLU A 157 -36.61 64.72 6.45
N VAL A 158 -35.38 64.21 6.33
CA VAL A 158 -34.30 64.46 7.29
C VAL A 158 -33.90 65.94 7.33
N SER A 159 -33.89 66.63 6.19
CA SER A 159 -33.61 68.07 6.12
C SER A 159 -34.74 68.97 6.63
N THR A 160 -35.98 68.46 6.72
CA THR A 160 -37.15 69.22 7.22
C THR A 160 -37.52 68.92 8.68
N ARG A 161 -36.99 67.83 9.28
CA ARG A 161 -37.10 67.54 10.72
C ARG A 161 -36.48 68.65 11.58
N LYS A 162 -37.29 69.22 12.48
CA LYS A 162 -36.86 70.27 13.44
C LYS A 162 -35.81 69.74 14.43
N PRO A 163 -34.83 70.55 14.87
CA PRO A 163 -33.87 70.14 15.89
C PRO A 163 -34.57 69.84 17.23
N PRO A 164 -34.14 68.79 17.96
CA PRO A 164 -34.84 68.32 19.15
C PRO A 164 -34.73 69.28 20.35
N ASN A 165 -35.78 69.31 21.17
CA ASN A 165 -35.76 70.02 22.44
C ASN A 165 -34.74 69.36 23.39
N MET A 166 -33.86 70.17 23.99
CA MET A 166 -32.84 69.70 24.93
C MET A 166 -33.32 69.88 26.37
N THR A 167 -33.10 68.85 27.19
CA THR A 167 -33.35 68.84 28.64
C THR A 167 -32.01 68.78 29.37
N LEU A 168 -31.78 69.70 30.31
CA LEU A 168 -30.65 69.68 31.21
C LEU A 168 -31.03 68.93 32.50
N LEU A 169 -30.37 67.80 32.76
CA LEU A 169 -30.41 67.07 34.02
C LEU A 169 -29.29 67.60 34.94
N ILE A 170 -29.67 67.99 36.16
CA ILE A 170 -28.80 68.59 37.17
C ILE A 170 -28.88 67.72 38.43
N THR A 171 -27.76 67.15 38.87
CA THR A 171 -27.67 66.48 40.18
C THR A 171 -26.77 67.27 41.13
N VAL A 172 -27.34 67.65 42.28
CA VAL A 172 -26.61 68.25 43.41
C VAL A 172 -26.32 67.13 44.40
N HIS A 173 -25.09 66.61 44.37
CA HIS A 173 -24.67 65.47 45.19
C HIS A 173 -24.39 65.91 46.64
N GLU A 174 -23.27 66.60 46.83
CA GLU A 174 -22.67 66.88 48.13
C GLU A 174 -21.91 68.22 48.12
N ALA A 175 -21.65 68.76 49.30
CA ALA A 175 -20.67 69.82 49.49
C ALA A 175 -19.72 69.48 50.63
N ARG A 176 -18.55 70.14 50.67
CA ARG A 176 -17.55 70.01 51.74
C ARG A 176 -16.89 71.36 52.05
N ASP A 177 -16.24 71.42 53.21
CA ASP A 177 -15.51 72.60 53.70
C ASP A 177 -16.36 73.88 53.77
N LEU A 178 -17.68 73.73 53.94
CA LEU A 178 -18.59 74.87 54.08
C LEU A 178 -18.25 75.66 55.34
N ARG A 179 -18.49 76.97 55.32
CA ARG A 179 -18.25 77.81 56.50
C ARG A 179 -19.33 77.62 57.57
N PRO A 180 -18.97 77.53 58.85
CA PRO A 180 -19.95 77.52 59.94
C PRO A 180 -20.68 78.85 60.07
N LYS A 181 -21.90 78.75 60.61
CA LYS A 181 -22.81 79.87 60.89
C LYS A 181 -23.49 79.78 62.25
N THR A 182 -23.63 78.57 62.80
CA THR A 182 -24.17 78.36 64.15
C THR A 182 -23.10 78.59 65.21
N SER A 183 -23.53 78.85 66.46
CA SER A 183 -22.64 78.89 67.63
C SER A 183 -21.97 77.54 67.95
N LYS A 184 -22.45 76.43 67.37
CA LYS A 184 -21.87 75.08 67.51
C LYS A 184 -20.82 74.75 66.42
N ALA A 185 -20.33 75.77 65.70
CA ALA A 185 -19.40 75.61 64.58
C ALA A 185 -19.93 74.69 63.45
N THR A 186 -21.24 74.71 63.20
CA THR A 186 -21.91 74.00 62.10
C THR A 186 -22.72 74.97 61.23
N SER A 187 -23.42 74.46 60.21
CA SER A 187 -24.40 75.20 59.41
C SER A 187 -25.64 74.32 59.16
N HIS A 188 -26.73 74.92 58.68
CA HIS A 188 -27.91 74.21 58.15
C HIS A 188 -28.02 74.43 56.63
N PRO A 189 -27.14 73.82 55.82
CA PRO A 189 -27.04 74.12 54.39
C PRO A 189 -28.19 73.55 53.53
N TYR A 190 -28.63 74.35 52.56
CA TYR A 190 -29.39 73.94 51.38
C TYR A 190 -28.82 74.62 50.12
N CYS A 191 -29.13 74.10 48.94
CA CYS A 191 -28.79 74.73 47.67
C CYS A 191 -30.03 75.31 46.98
N VAL A 192 -29.85 76.43 46.28
CA VAL A 192 -30.77 76.97 45.28
C VAL A 192 -30.10 76.92 43.92
N VAL A 193 -30.80 76.38 42.93
CA VAL A 193 -30.33 76.19 41.55
C VAL A 193 -31.17 77.05 40.62
N ARG A 194 -30.51 77.87 39.79
CA ARG A 194 -31.16 78.68 38.74
C ARG A 194 -30.44 78.50 37.41
N VAL A 195 -31.18 78.50 36.30
CA VAL A 195 -30.62 78.45 34.94
C VAL A 195 -30.96 79.76 34.22
N SER A 196 -29.97 80.39 33.60
CA SER A 196 -30.15 81.68 32.92
C SER A 196 -31.17 81.55 31.77
N GLY A 197 -32.15 82.44 31.72
CA GLY A 197 -33.23 82.40 30.73
C GLY A 197 -34.42 81.50 31.12
N ILE A 198 -34.36 80.80 32.25
CA ILE A 198 -35.47 79.99 32.80
C ILE A 198 -35.96 80.65 34.09
N SER A 199 -37.28 80.79 34.24
CA SER A 199 -37.91 81.41 35.42
C SER A 199 -38.04 80.48 36.62
N GLU A 200 -37.94 79.17 36.40
CA GLU A 200 -37.98 78.13 37.43
C GLU A 200 -36.68 78.11 38.26
N THR A 201 -36.83 77.92 39.58
CA THR A 201 -35.69 77.84 40.51
C THR A 201 -35.88 76.68 41.48
N PHE A 202 -34.92 75.77 41.55
CA PHE A 202 -35.01 74.56 42.37
C PHE A 202 -34.34 74.77 43.72
N LYS A 203 -34.92 74.26 44.82
CA LYS A 203 -34.32 74.26 46.17
C LYS A 203 -34.16 72.82 46.67
N THR A 204 -32.98 72.48 47.21
CA THR A 204 -32.76 71.18 47.87
C THR A 204 -33.36 71.16 49.28
N ARG A 205 -33.50 69.96 49.86
CA ARG A 205 -33.75 69.83 51.31
C ARG A 205 -32.66 70.54 52.13
N VAL A 206 -33.04 71.05 53.30
CA VAL A 206 -32.10 71.55 54.31
C VAL A 206 -31.47 70.34 55.01
N VAL A 207 -30.14 70.31 55.11
CA VAL A 207 -29.42 69.31 55.90
C VAL A 207 -28.95 69.98 57.19
N ASN A 208 -29.24 69.40 58.34
CA ASN A 208 -29.03 70.06 59.63
C ASN A 208 -27.63 69.83 60.21
N SER A 209 -27.07 70.87 60.86
CA SER A 209 -25.88 70.80 61.70
C SER A 209 -24.62 70.19 61.04
N THR A 210 -24.37 70.49 59.77
CA THR A 210 -23.20 69.97 59.03
C THR A 210 -22.44 71.05 58.25
N LEU A 211 -21.15 70.79 57.99
CA LEU A 211 -20.31 71.52 57.03
C LEU A 211 -20.00 70.70 55.76
N ALA A 212 -20.44 69.43 55.74
CA ALA A 212 -20.35 68.52 54.61
C ALA A 212 -21.72 67.82 54.39
N PRO A 213 -22.70 68.49 53.74
CA PRO A 213 -24.01 67.93 53.43
C PRO A 213 -23.99 67.02 52.20
N SER A 214 -24.86 66.00 52.20
CA SER A 214 -25.26 65.26 51.00
C SER A 214 -26.76 65.41 50.77
N TRP A 215 -27.12 65.78 49.55
CA TRP A 215 -28.48 66.05 49.09
C TRP A 215 -28.98 65.02 48.09
N GLU A 216 -28.10 64.49 47.21
CA GLU A 216 -28.44 63.63 46.06
C GLU A 216 -29.70 64.09 45.29
N SER A 217 -29.86 65.41 45.17
CA SER A 217 -31.08 66.03 44.67
C SER A 217 -30.97 66.23 43.17
N LYS A 218 -31.90 65.61 42.42
CA LYS A 218 -31.96 65.63 40.96
C LYS A 218 -33.05 66.59 40.51
N PHE A 219 -32.73 67.43 39.53
CA PHE A 219 -33.62 68.40 38.90
C PHE A 219 -33.47 68.29 37.38
N ASN A 220 -34.54 68.54 36.63
CA ASN A 220 -34.55 68.56 35.17
C ASN A 220 -35.24 69.84 34.68
N THR A 221 -34.75 70.42 33.58
CA THR A 221 -35.36 71.63 32.99
C THR A 221 -35.05 71.73 31.49
N GLY A 222 -35.97 72.31 30.71
CA GLY A 222 -35.82 72.45 29.26
C GLY A 222 -34.96 73.66 28.88
N ILE A 223 -33.92 73.46 28.07
CA ILE A 223 -33.03 74.53 27.59
C ILE A 223 -33.23 74.80 26.09
N PRO A 224 -33.21 76.06 25.64
CA PRO A 224 -33.25 76.39 24.21
C PRO A 224 -32.02 75.86 23.47
N ALA A 225 -32.20 75.47 22.20
CA ALA A 225 -31.14 74.89 21.36
C ALA A 225 -29.91 75.80 21.13
N ALA A 226 -30.01 77.10 21.41
CA ALA A 226 -28.90 78.05 21.32
C ALA A 226 -28.29 78.33 22.71
N ILE A 227 -27.41 77.45 23.18
CA ILE A 227 -26.81 77.47 24.54
C ILE A 227 -25.83 78.66 24.78
N ARG A 228 -25.71 79.60 23.82
CA ARG A 228 -24.58 80.55 23.69
C ARG A 228 -24.30 81.44 24.91
N ASP A 229 -25.31 81.76 25.72
CA ASP A 229 -25.15 82.54 26.97
C ASP A 229 -25.68 81.85 28.24
N THR A 230 -26.14 80.60 28.12
CA THR A 230 -26.85 79.92 29.21
C THR A 230 -25.89 79.52 30.33
N LYS A 231 -26.08 80.08 31.53
CA LYS A 231 -25.26 79.82 32.72
C LYS A 231 -26.11 79.20 33.83
N LEU A 232 -25.66 78.11 34.41
CA LEU A 232 -26.21 77.51 35.63
C LEU A 232 -25.60 78.23 36.83
N THR A 233 -26.42 78.62 37.82
CA THR A 233 -25.94 79.18 39.09
C THR A 233 -26.48 78.35 40.25
N VAL A 234 -25.59 77.92 41.14
CA VAL A 234 -25.94 77.20 42.37
C VAL A 234 -25.44 77.99 43.58
N GLU A 235 -26.37 78.39 44.44
CA GLU A 235 -26.13 79.13 45.67
C GLU A 235 -26.34 78.21 46.87
N VAL A 236 -25.37 78.15 47.78
CA VAL A 236 -25.49 77.39 49.03
C VAL A 236 -25.82 78.36 50.17
N TRP A 237 -26.96 78.13 50.82
CA TRP A 237 -27.58 79.00 51.82
C TRP A 237 -27.68 78.29 53.18
N HIS A 238 -27.66 79.06 54.28
CA HIS A 238 -27.91 78.58 55.63
C HIS A 238 -29.33 78.95 56.09
N GLU A 239 -30.13 77.95 56.44
CA GLU A 239 -31.43 78.15 57.08
C GLU A 239 -31.23 78.52 58.58
N PRO A 240 -31.70 79.69 59.06
CA PRO A 240 -31.56 80.07 60.47
C PRO A 240 -32.65 79.41 61.33
N GLN A 241 -32.33 79.04 62.58
CA GLN A 241 -33.35 78.68 63.56
C GLN A 241 -33.98 79.94 64.17
N GLU A 242 -35.31 79.99 64.23
CA GLU A 242 -36.06 81.03 64.93
C GLU A 242 -36.01 80.85 66.46
N ALA A 243 -36.14 81.96 67.20
CA ALA A 243 -36.21 81.99 68.65
C ALA A 243 -37.57 82.52 69.12
N GLY A 244 -38.10 81.96 70.21
CA GLY A 244 -39.50 82.14 70.64
C GLY A 244 -39.91 83.57 71.01
N VAL A 245 -41.19 83.87 70.83
CA VAL A 245 -41.79 85.22 70.86
C VAL A 245 -42.15 85.69 72.29
N GLU A 246 -41.32 85.37 73.29
CA GLU A 246 -41.69 85.51 74.72
C GLU A 246 -41.28 86.84 75.39
N GLN A 247 -40.75 87.82 74.65
CA GLN A 247 -40.26 89.10 75.21
C GLN A 247 -41.06 90.36 74.79
N LEU A 248 -42.28 90.21 74.25
CA LEU A 248 -43.10 91.35 73.75
C LEU A 248 -44.33 91.70 74.61
N ILE A 249 -44.44 91.16 75.83
CA ILE A 249 -45.54 91.47 76.76
C ILE A 249 -45.03 92.40 77.87
N GLY A 250 -45.17 93.72 77.71
CA GLY A 250 -44.83 94.65 78.81
C GLY A 250 -44.54 96.12 78.51
N MET A 251 -44.73 96.64 77.28
CA MET A 251 -44.39 98.04 76.95
C MET A 251 -45.61 98.87 76.54
N ARG A 252 -45.76 100.06 77.12
CA ARG A 252 -46.90 101.00 76.88
C ARG A 252 -46.46 102.30 76.18
N ASP A 253 -45.70 102.22 75.09
CA ASP A 253 -45.54 103.36 74.17
C ASP A 253 -45.37 102.88 72.71
N PHE A 254 -46.15 103.45 71.80
CA PHE A 254 -46.14 103.11 70.37
C PHE A 254 -44.99 103.77 69.60
N ARG A 255 -44.35 104.82 70.13
CA ARG A 255 -43.24 105.51 69.46
C ARG A 255 -41.93 104.73 69.53
N GLU A 256 -41.66 104.10 70.67
CA GLU A 256 -40.55 103.14 70.84
C GLU A 256 -40.71 101.94 69.88
N LEU A 257 -41.92 101.34 69.84
CA LEU A 257 -42.24 100.24 68.92
C LEU A 257 -41.98 100.61 67.44
N SER A 258 -42.35 101.84 67.05
CA SER A 258 -42.19 102.35 65.68
C SER A 258 -40.73 102.61 65.27
N ARG A 259 -39.83 102.75 66.25
CA ARG A 259 -38.37 102.78 66.01
C ARG A 259 -37.80 101.37 65.96
N LEU A 260 -38.17 100.52 66.92
CA LEU A 260 -37.70 99.13 67.03
C LEU A 260 -38.10 98.29 65.80
N VAL A 261 -39.30 98.47 65.25
CA VAL A 261 -39.73 97.84 63.98
C VAL A 261 -38.93 98.34 62.77
N ARG A 262 -38.50 99.61 62.77
CA ARG A 262 -37.71 100.19 61.68
C ARG A 262 -36.26 99.73 61.72
N ASP A 263 -35.67 99.69 62.91
CA ASP A 263 -34.35 99.13 63.18
C ASP A 263 -34.34 97.61 62.86
N ALA A 264 -35.43 96.89 63.18
CA ALA A 264 -35.64 95.50 62.78
C ALA A 264 -35.74 95.32 61.26
N ALA A 265 -36.53 96.13 60.56
CA ALA A 265 -36.67 96.06 59.09
C ALA A 265 -35.33 96.29 58.37
N ALA A 266 -34.56 97.29 58.78
CA ALA A 266 -33.20 97.51 58.28
C ALA A 266 -32.26 96.34 58.58
N SER A 267 -32.43 95.67 59.74
CA SER A 267 -31.65 94.47 60.09
C SER A 267 -31.98 93.24 59.22
N ILE A 268 -33.18 93.17 58.62
CA ILE A 268 -33.65 91.98 57.87
C ILE A 268 -32.95 91.85 56.51
N GLN A 269 -32.87 92.91 55.70
CA GLN A 269 -32.15 92.86 54.41
C GLN A 269 -30.65 92.55 54.61
N MET A 270 -30.03 93.06 55.68
CA MET A 270 -28.65 92.67 56.04
C MET A 270 -28.53 91.30 56.71
N LYS A 271 -29.63 90.63 57.08
CA LYS A 271 -29.65 89.27 57.65
C LYS A 271 -29.51 88.21 56.57
N GLU A 272 -30.29 88.32 55.49
CA GLU A 272 -30.28 87.34 54.39
C GLU A 272 -28.90 87.27 53.73
N MET A 273 -28.29 88.43 53.45
CA MET A 273 -26.91 88.55 52.95
C MET A 273 -25.84 87.87 53.85
N ARG A 274 -26.12 87.65 55.14
CA ARG A 274 -25.25 86.91 56.07
C ARG A 274 -25.44 85.39 55.99
N ASN A 275 -26.55 84.89 55.45
CA ASN A 275 -26.86 83.46 55.40
C ASN A 275 -26.32 82.74 54.16
N LEU A 276 -26.02 83.46 53.06
CA LEU A 276 -25.31 82.87 51.91
C LEU A 276 -23.92 82.33 52.35
N LEU A 277 -23.72 81.03 52.18
CA LEU A 277 -22.44 80.34 52.42
C LEU A 277 -21.50 80.59 51.25
N GLY A 278 -21.99 80.39 50.02
CA GLY A 278 -21.31 80.81 48.79
C GLY A 278 -22.01 80.33 47.52
N THR A 279 -21.53 80.80 46.37
CA THR A 279 -22.13 80.59 45.03
C THR A 279 -21.10 80.04 44.05
N VAL A 280 -21.55 79.19 43.13
CA VAL A 280 -20.87 78.79 41.90
C VAL A 280 -21.74 79.15 40.69
N THR A 281 -21.10 79.59 39.60
CA THR A 281 -21.74 79.71 38.28
C THR A 281 -20.94 78.86 37.28
N VAL A 282 -21.64 78.02 36.52
CA VAL A 282 -21.10 77.11 35.51
C VAL A 282 -21.62 77.54 34.13
N PRO A 283 -20.76 77.93 33.18
CA PRO A 283 -21.16 78.14 31.79
C PRO A 283 -21.58 76.80 31.17
N LEU A 284 -22.71 76.76 30.46
CA LEU A 284 -23.17 75.54 29.79
C LEU A 284 -22.64 75.40 28.36
N LEU A 285 -21.89 76.39 27.87
CA LEU A 285 -21.35 76.48 26.50
C LEU A 285 -20.42 75.31 26.11
N GLU A 286 -19.80 74.67 27.10
CA GLU A 286 -18.84 73.58 26.90
C GLU A 286 -19.50 72.18 26.94
N LEU A 287 -20.80 72.07 27.24
CA LEU A 287 -21.56 70.81 27.28
C LEU A 287 -21.91 70.30 25.88
N LYS A 288 -20.89 69.89 25.10
CA LYS A 288 -21.07 69.10 23.88
C LYS A 288 -21.47 67.66 24.22
N GLU A 289 -22.74 67.47 24.59
CA GLU A 289 -23.47 66.20 24.81
C GLU A 289 -22.92 65.23 25.88
N GLN A 290 -21.71 65.45 26.39
CA GLN A 290 -21.10 64.70 27.48
C GLN A 290 -21.68 65.10 28.85
N SER A 291 -21.75 64.14 29.78
CA SER A 291 -22.08 64.41 31.18
C SER A 291 -20.85 64.90 31.95
N ILE A 292 -20.88 66.14 32.45
CA ILE A 292 -19.80 66.72 33.26
C ILE A 292 -20.14 66.55 34.74
N GLU A 293 -19.36 65.74 35.45
CA GLU A 293 -19.36 65.66 36.91
C GLU A 293 -18.07 66.21 37.50
N GLY A 294 -18.16 67.06 38.52
CA GLY A 294 -16.97 67.68 39.11
C GLY A 294 -17.19 68.41 40.43
N TRP A 295 -16.08 68.77 41.07
CA TRP A 295 -16.02 69.58 42.28
C TRP A 295 -15.75 71.05 41.97
N TYR A 296 -16.71 71.92 42.26
CA TYR A 296 -16.65 73.36 42.00
C TYR A 296 -16.40 74.14 43.29
N ASN A 297 -15.65 75.25 43.22
CA ASN A 297 -15.29 76.05 44.39
C ASN A 297 -16.34 77.15 44.66
N LEU A 298 -16.79 77.29 45.91
CA LEU A 298 -17.78 78.29 46.31
C LEU A 298 -17.14 79.67 46.59
N THR A 299 -17.74 80.72 46.03
CA THR A 299 -17.30 82.12 46.12
C THR A 299 -18.37 83.00 46.78
N LYS A 300 -18.13 84.31 46.94
CA LYS A 300 -19.19 85.30 47.19
C LYS A 300 -18.76 86.63 46.53
N SER A 301 -19.68 87.27 45.82
CA SER A 301 -19.51 88.60 45.24
C SER A 301 -19.26 89.69 46.29
N LYS A 302 -18.69 90.81 45.83
CA LYS A 302 -18.42 92.03 46.58
C LYS A 302 -18.83 93.21 45.72
N GLU A 303 -19.93 93.86 46.05
CA GLU A 303 -20.31 95.19 45.55
C GLU A 303 -20.80 96.03 46.73
N GLU A 304 -20.77 97.35 46.56
CA GLU A 304 -21.17 98.38 47.53
C GLU A 304 -20.40 98.40 48.88
N ASP A 305 -19.20 98.98 48.83
CA ASP A 305 -18.55 99.62 49.98
C ASP A 305 -17.53 100.66 49.45
N THR A 306 -17.98 101.91 49.23
CA THR A 306 -17.17 102.98 48.61
C THR A 306 -17.29 104.31 49.34
N SER A 307 -16.35 104.61 50.23
CA SER A 307 -15.71 105.94 50.29
C SER A 307 -14.48 106.00 51.21
N GLN A 308 -13.43 106.63 50.66
CA GLN A 308 -12.19 107.16 51.27
C GLN A 308 -10.92 106.32 51.15
N ALA A 309 -9.82 107.04 50.92
CA ALA A 309 -8.61 106.55 50.29
C ALA A 309 -7.49 106.20 51.29
N SER A 310 -6.66 105.21 50.95
CA SER A 310 -5.29 105.52 50.45
C SER A 310 -4.45 104.28 50.14
N LEU A 311 -3.51 104.49 49.21
CA LEU A 311 -2.29 103.73 48.88
C LEU A 311 -2.01 102.40 49.63
N GLY A 312 -1.91 101.30 48.87
CA GLY A 312 -1.34 100.04 49.35
C GLY A 312 -1.58 98.87 48.40
N GLU A 313 -0.54 98.43 47.68
CA GLU A 313 -0.61 97.25 46.81
C GLU A 313 -0.84 95.96 47.64
N ASN A 314 -1.84 95.16 47.27
CA ASN A 314 -1.92 93.68 47.39
C ASN A 314 -3.38 93.23 47.18
N CYS A 315 -3.76 92.90 45.94
CA CYS A 315 -5.09 92.37 45.65
C CYS A 315 -5.17 90.88 46.06
N LYS A 316 -5.78 90.63 47.21
CA LYS A 316 -5.83 89.32 47.86
C LYS A 316 -6.63 88.29 47.05
N GLN A 317 -6.14 87.05 47.00
CA GLN A 317 -6.88 85.87 46.52
C GLN A 317 -8.29 85.80 47.12
N SER A 318 -9.28 85.39 46.32
CA SER A 318 -10.64 85.16 46.81
C SER A 318 -10.66 83.97 47.79
N LYS A 319 -10.93 84.25 49.07
CA LYS A 319 -10.93 83.20 50.11
C LYS A 319 -12.08 82.20 49.85
N LYS A 320 -11.73 80.99 49.38
CA LYS A 320 -12.64 79.84 49.18
C LYS A 320 -13.61 79.66 50.35
N ARG A 321 -14.84 79.22 50.06
CA ARG A 321 -15.93 79.10 51.06
C ARG A 321 -16.49 77.68 51.23
N GLY A 322 -15.77 76.70 50.69
CA GLY A 322 -16.21 75.32 50.52
C GLY A 322 -16.15 74.91 49.05
N SER A 323 -16.49 73.66 48.77
CA SER A 323 -16.66 73.13 47.41
C SER A 323 -17.96 72.34 47.32
N ILE A 324 -18.57 72.27 46.13
CA ILE A 324 -19.81 71.54 45.85
C ILE A 324 -19.60 70.60 44.66
N ARG A 325 -20.14 69.39 44.74
CA ARG A 325 -20.10 68.38 43.68
C ARG A 325 -21.40 68.41 42.88
N LEU A 326 -21.30 68.66 41.59
CA LEU A 326 -22.42 68.74 40.66
C LEU A 326 -22.18 67.77 39.50
N SER A 327 -23.24 67.11 39.04
CA SER A 327 -23.25 66.32 37.80
C SER A 327 -24.30 66.90 36.85
N LEU A 328 -23.90 67.23 35.62
CA LEU A 328 -24.70 67.88 34.60
C LEU A 328 -24.72 67.01 33.34
N LYS A 329 -25.90 66.66 32.83
CA LYS A 329 -26.07 65.96 31.55
C LYS A 329 -27.12 66.67 30.70
N VAL A 330 -26.81 66.93 29.44
CA VAL A 330 -27.80 67.32 28.42
C VAL A 330 -28.37 66.05 27.80
N SER A 331 -29.67 66.03 27.55
CA SER A 331 -30.37 64.97 26.81
C SER A 331 -31.33 65.61 25.82
N THR A 332 -31.28 65.21 24.56
CA THR A 332 -32.35 65.50 23.61
C THR A 332 -33.60 64.69 23.97
N VAL A 333 -34.79 65.23 23.66
CA VAL A 333 -36.06 64.52 23.88
C VAL A 333 -36.45 63.77 22.60
N ALA A 334 -35.88 62.58 22.48
CA ALA A 334 -36.33 61.46 21.66
C ALA A 334 -36.16 60.16 22.49
N GLU A 335 -36.81 59.05 22.12
CA GLU A 335 -37.13 57.94 23.04
C GLU A 335 -35.98 56.93 23.29
N LEU A 336 -34.80 57.43 23.67
CA LEU A 336 -33.58 56.66 23.92
C LEU A 336 -33.64 55.66 25.11
N ASN A 337 -34.76 55.54 25.82
CA ASN A 337 -34.97 54.50 26.85
C ASN A 337 -35.41 53.13 26.28
N LEU A 338 -35.71 53.04 24.97
CA LEU A 338 -36.00 51.79 24.27
C LEU A 338 -34.85 51.31 23.35
N ILE A 339 -33.79 52.11 23.23
CA ILE A 339 -32.75 51.90 22.22
C ILE A 339 -31.51 51.23 22.84
N GLY A 340 -31.57 49.90 22.98
CA GLY A 340 -30.47 49.06 23.49
C GLY A 340 -29.56 48.47 22.39
N PRO A 341 -28.56 47.63 22.76
CA PRO A 341 -27.59 47.06 21.82
C PRO A 341 -28.19 46.18 20.71
N HIS A 342 -29.43 45.71 20.88
CA HIS A 342 -30.15 44.95 19.85
C HIS A 342 -30.42 45.75 18.56
N TRP A 343 -30.43 47.08 18.60
CA TRP A 343 -30.50 47.91 17.40
C TRP A 343 -29.15 48.00 16.67
N PHE A 344 -28.06 47.98 17.41
CA PHE A 344 -26.72 47.85 16.82
C PHE A 344 -26.52 46.45 16.22
N ASP A 345 -26.98 45.38 16.89
CA ASP A 345 -27.05 44.03 16.31
C ASP A 345 -27.81 44.05 14.98
N ALA A 346 -28.99 44.69 14.92
CA ALA A 346 -29.84 44.73 13.72
C ALA A 346 -29.20 45.51 12.55
N PHE A 347 -28.63 46.70 12.82
CA PHE A 347 -27.93 47.48 11.81
C PHE A 347 -26.68 46.76 11.31
N LEU A 348 -25.82 46.28 12.22
CA LEU A 348 -24.63 45.51 11.88
C LEU A 348 -24.98 44.26 11.06
N LYS A 349 -26.10 43.59 11.37
CA LYS A 349 -26.59 42.45 10.58
C LYS A 349 -27.01 42.83 9.17
N LYS A 350 -27.57 44.02 8.92
CA LYS A 350 -27.80 44.54 7.57
C LYS A 350 -26.48 44.90 6.86
N VAL A 351 -25.51 45.53 7.54
CA VAL A 351 -24.16 45.80 6.98
C VAL A 351 -23.44 44.51 6.58
N VAL A 352 -23.36 43.52 7.48
CA VAL A 352 -22.72 42.21 7.21
C VAL A 352 -23.44 41.47 6.07
N ARG A 353 -24.79 41.51 6.02
CA ARG A 353 -25.57 40.96 4.89
C ARG A 353 -25.24 41.66 3.56
N HIS A 354 -25.05 42.98 3.52
CA HIS A 354 -24.65 43.68 2.31
C HIS A 354 -23.28 43.20 1.82
N TYR A 355 -22.26 43.19 2.70
CA TYR A 355 -20.90 42.77 2.34
C TYR A 355 -20.81 41.30 1.93
N LEU A 356 -21.62 40.41 2.53
CA LEU A 356 -21.79 39.02 2.07
C LEU A 356 -22.61 38.93 0.77
N GLY A 357 -23.55 39.85 0.55
CA GLY A 357 -24.39 39.95 -0.65
C GLY A 357 -23.60 40.32 -1.89
N CYS A 358 -22.65 41.26 -1.78
CA CYS A 358 -21.71 41.64 -2.85
C CYS A 358 -20.85 40.45 -3.33
N LEU A 359 -20.60 39.46 -2.46
CA LEU A 359 -19.91 38.21 -2.81
C LEU A 359 -20.83 37.17 -3.49
N SER A 360 -22.15 37.43 -3.57
CA SER A 360 -23.17 36.44 -3.98
C SER A 360 -23.85 36.69 -5.33
N THR A 361 -23.29 37.55 -6.18
CA THR A 361 -23.82 37.84 -7.54
C THR A 361 -23.86 36.61 -8.47
N TYR A 362 -23.24 35.49 -8.07
CA TYR A 362 -23.36 34.16 -8.69
C TYR A 362 -23.92 33.12 -7.69
N GLY A 363 -25.12 33.35 -7.15
CA GLY A 363 -25.69 32.55 -6.04
C GLY A 363 -26.95 31.71 -6.31
N ASN A 364 -27.55 31.74 -7.51
CA ASN A 364 -28.93 31.24 -7.69
C ASN A 364 -29.04 29.76 -8.13
N VAL A 365 -28.51 28.83 -7.32
CA VAL A 365 -28.57 27.37 -7.58
C VAL A 365 -28.96 26.58 -6.32
N ARG A 366 -30.27 26.50 -6.02
CA ARG A 366 -30.99 25.29 -5.49
C ARG A 366 -32.44 25.59 -5.04
N ARG A 367 -33.37 25.68 -5.99
CA ARG A 367 -34.76 25.20 -5.83
C ARG A 367 -35.20 24.45 -7.08
N GLY A 368 -35.87 23.32 -6.90
CA GLY A 368 -36.69 22.55 -7.86
C GLY A 368 -36.26 22.50 -9.35
N SER A 369 -35.68 21.37 -9.79
CA SER A 369 -35.62 21.06 -11.22
C SER A 369 -37.00 20.70 -11.77
N LYS A 370 -37.49 21.45 -12.76
CA LYS A 370 -38.47 21.00 -13.77
C LYS A 370 -38.53 21.97 -14.96
N ARG A 371 -38.52 21.40 -16.18
CA ARG A 371 -38.62 22.05 -17.50
C ARG A 371 -37.62 23.17 -17.82
N TRP A 372 -36.69 22.88 -18.73
CA TRP A 372 -36.33 23.84 -19.77
C TRP A 372 -37.51 24.01 -20.73
N SER A 373 -37.67 25.21 -21.29
CA SER A 373 -38.40 25.48 -22.54
C SER A 373 -37.66 26.57 -23.31
N GLU A 374 -37.47 26.36 -24.61
CA GLU A 374 -36.66 27.24 -25.45
C GLU A 374 -37.38 28.57 -25.72
N ARG A 375 -36.76 29.71 -25.38
CA ARG A 375 -36.83 31.03 -26.07
C ARG A 375 -36.15 32.15 -25.27
N SER A 376 -34.84 32.36 -25.49
CA SER A 376 -34.19 33.68 -25.42
C SER A 376 -32.71 33.62 -25.85
N MET A 377 -32.46 33.19 -27.09
CA MET A 377 -31.33 33.75 -27.84
C MET A 377 -31.86 34.98 -28.58
N HIS A 378 -31.49 36.18 -28.13
CA HIS A 378 -31.20 37.41 -28.90
C HIS A 378 -31.19 38.61 -27.92
N SER A 379 -30.07 39.35 -27.88
CA SER A 379 -29.63 40.30 -26.82
C SER A 379 -28.74 39.61 -25.78
N ILE A 380 -27.49 40.03 -25.51
CA ILE A 380 -26.76 41.23 -25.95
C ILE A 380 -25.57 40.85 -26.85
N ARG A 381 -25.42 41.51 -28.00
CA ARG A 381 -24.23 41.40 -28.87
C ARG A 381 -23.76 42.78 -29.36
N ARG A 382 -23.48 43.70 -28.42
CA ARG A 382 -22.92 45.05 -28.63
C ARG A 382 -22.19 45.50 -27.37
N SER A 383 -21.14 46.32 -27.55
CA SER A 383 -20.09 46.62 -26.57
C SER A 383 -19.25 45.37 -26.17
N THR A 384 -17.91 45.40 -26.12
CA THR A 384 -16.96 46.50 -26.32
C THR A 384 -16.11 46.31 -27.59
N LYS A 385 -15.95 47.36 -28.41
CA LYS A 385 -14.97 47.37 -29.51
C LYS A 385 -14.59 48.80 -29.92
N SER A 386 -13.72 49.46 -29.16
CA SER A 386 -12.75 50.47 -29.65
C SER A 386 -11.98 51.14 -28.51
N ALA A 387 -10.68 50.84 -28.41
CA ALA A 387 -9.64 51.74 -27.91
C ALA A 387 -8.28 51.20 -28.36
N LYS A 388 -7.80 51.64 -29.53
CA LYS A 388 -6.41 51.42 -29.99
C LYS A 388 -5.78 52.78 -30.22
N ILE A 389 -4.68 53.06 -29.52
CA ILE A 389 -3.54 53.90 -29.92
C ILE A 389 -2.46 53.70 -28.81
N ASN A 390 -1.16 53.77 -29.07
CA ASN A 390 -0.28 53.01 -29.98
C ASN A 390 1.15 53.57 -29.79
N THR A 391 2.20 52.75 -29.94
CA THR A 391 3.63 53.15 -29.93
C THR A 391 4.16 53.79 -28.61
N ASN A 392 5.47 53.76 -28.28
CA ASN A 392 6.64 53.38 -29.10
C ASN A 392 7.81 52.77 -28.28
N ASN A 393 8.66 52.01 -28.99
CA ASN A 393 10.08 51.69 -28.76
C ASN A 393 10.75 51.93 -27.38
N ASN A 394 11.47 50.90 -26.88
CA ASN A 394 12.93 50.92 -27.01
C ASN A 394 13.60 49.52 -26.97
N LYS A 395 14.91 49.47 -27.27
CA LYS A 395 15.67 48.24 -27.56
C LYS A 395 16.49 47.69 -26.38
N SER A 396 16.76 46.38 -26.47
CA SER A 396 18.01 45.69 -26.11
C SER A 396 18.64 45.87 -24.72
N ASN A 397 18.84 44.73 -24.04
CA ASN A 397 20.22 44.23 -23.92
C ASN A 397 20.32 42.70 -23.79
N ARG A 398 21.45 42.15 -24.25
CA ARG A 398 21.91 40.77 -23.97
C ARG A 398 22.95 40.87 -22.84
N LEU A 399 22.90 39.96 -21.88
CA LEU A 399 24.11 39.43 -21.23
C LEU A 399 23.91 37.95 -20.91
N ASN A 400 24.86 37.12 -21.35
CA ASN A 400 25.01 35.76 -20.85
C ASN A 400 25.89 35.81 -19.59
N ILE A 401 25.47 35.13 -18.53
CA ILE A 401 26.39 34.43 -17.64
C ILE A 401 25.82 33.02 -17.51
N ASN A 402 26.64 32.01 -17.85
CA ASN A 402 26.36 30.65 -17.45
C ASN A 402 26.79 30.50 -15.99
N ASP A 403 26.03 29.75 -15.20
CA ASP A 403 26.70 28.64 -14.52
C ASP A 403 25.79 27.42 -14.44
N LYS A 404 26.39 26.26 -14.21
CA LYS A 404 25.72 24.95 -14.27
C LYS A 404 25.27 24.55 -12.87
N ASP A 405 24.19 23.77 -12.79
CA ASP A 405 24.33 22.48 -12.11
C ASP A 405 23.33 21.41 -12.59
N TYR A 406 23.58 20.16 -12.22
CA TYR A 406 22.95 18.97 -12.80
C TYR A 406 21.56 18.64 -12.24
N SER A 407 20.60 18.34 -13.12
CA SER A 407 19.58 17.31 -12.88
C SER A 407 19.09 16.71 -14.20
N THR A 408 18.87 15.39 -14.22
CA THR A 408 18.72 14.62 -15.47
C THR A 408 17.25 14.48 -15.89
N SER A 409 16.83 15.20 -16.93
CA SER A 409 15.53 14.99 -17.57
C SER A 409 15.57 13.77 -18.49
N CYS A 410 14.85 12.70 -18.15
CA CYS A 410 14.66 11.56 -19.05
C CYS A 410 13.32 11.70 -19.80
N SER A 411 13.39 11.82 -21.12
CA SER A 411 12.21 12.06 -21.98
C SER A 411 11.46 10.77 -22.29
N THR A 412 10.15 10.72 -22.00
CA THR A 412 9.22 9.77 -22.61
C THR A 412 8.09 10.51 -23.32
N SER A 413 7.96 10.27 -24.61
CA SER A 413 6.94 10.90 -25.46
C SER A 413 5.55 10.31 -25.20
N SER A 414 4.57 11.14 -24.90
CA SER A 414 3.14 10.81 -25.01
C SER A 414 2.50 11.56 -26.18
N SER A 415 1.66 10.86 -26.93
CA SER A 415 1.05 11.37 -28.17
C SER A 415 -0.03 12.42 -27.90
N SER A 416 -0.08 13.45 -28.74
CA SER A 416 -1.15 14.45 -28.74
C SER A 416 -2.52 13.84 -29.05
N GLY A 417 -3.37 13.72 -28.03
CA GLY A 417 -4.80 13.43 -28.16
C GLY A 417 -5.61 14.52 -27.47
N SER A 418 -6.12 15.48 -28.24
CA SER A 418 -6.87 16.62 -27.68
C SER A 418 -8.31 16.23 -27.34
N SER A 419 -8.56 15.89 -26.07
CA SER A 419 -9.91 15.95 -25.49
C SER A 419 -10.00 17.21 -24.64
N VAL A 420 -10.90 18.14 -25.01
CA VAL A 420 -11.17 19.34 -24.20
C VAL A 420 -12.23 18.98 -23.18
N GLU A 421 -11.80 18.40 -22.06
CA GLU A 421 -12.66 18.32 -20.88
C GLU A 421 -12.69 19.70 -20.22
N SER A 422 -13.86 20.33 -20.22
CA SER A 422 -14.07 21.62 -19.59
C SER A 422 -14.16 21.44 -18.07
N GLU A 423 -13.09 21.82 -17.35
CA GLU A 423 -13.13 21.92 -15.90
C GLU A 423 -14.24 22.90 -15.48
N VAL A 424 -15.26 22.38 -14.80
CA VAL A 424 -16.32 23.21 -14.19
C VAL A 424 -15.80 23.67 -12.84
N GLU A 425 -15.25 24.88 -12.81
CA GLU A 425 -14.63 25.48 -11.64
C GLU A 425 -15.66 25.75 -10.53
N TRP A 426 -15.71 24.88 -9.52
CA TRP A 426 -16.58 25.04 -8.34
C TRP A 426 -15.98 26.05 -7.36
N THR A 427 -16.05 27.34 -7.71
CA THR A 427 -15.67 28.44 -6.81
C THR A 427 -16.66 28.56 -5.65
N LEU A 428 -16.34 27.98 -4.50
CA LEU A 428 -16.91 28.45 -3.23
C LEU A 428 -16.51 29.92 -3.02
N PRO A 429 -17.42 30.80 -2.58
CA PRO A 429 -17.10 32.21 -2.36
C PRO A 429 -15.99 32.34 -1.30
N THR A 430 -15.06 33.27 -1.53
CA THR A 430 -13.96 33.55 -0.61
C THR A 430 -14.50 33.96 0.76
N PRO A 431 -14.07 33.32 1.87
CA PRO A 431 -14.59 33.64 3.19
C PRO A 431 -14.37 35.11 3.57
N TRP A 432 -15.41 35.78 4.07
CA TRP A 432 -15.32 37.19 4.42
C TRP A 432 -14.55 37.38 5.73
N ASN A 433 -13.50 38.20 5.69
CA ASN A 433 -12.51 38.39 6.75
C ASN A 433 -12.85 39.53 7.73
N GLY A 434 -14.06 40.06 7.68
CA GLY A 434 -14.50 41.20 8.50
C GLY A 434 -14.11 42.58 7.96
N ASN A 435 -13.46 42.68 6.79
CA ASN A 435 -13.12 43.97 6.20
C ASN A 435 -14.37 44.70 5.67
N LEU A 436 -14.59 45.93 6.14
CA LEU A 436 -15.55 46.91 5.62
C LEU A 436 -14.84 48.03 4.86
N SER A 437 -15.58 48.86 4.13
CA SER A 437 -15.10 50.17 3.69
C SER A 437 -14.84 51.09 4.89
N SER A 438 -14.00 52.12 4.70
CA SER A 438 -13.82 53.18 5.68
C SER A 438 -15.13 53.90 6.01
N THR A 439 -16.04 53.99 5.03
CA THR A 439 -17.37 54.60 5.14
C THR A 439 -18.29 53.78 6.04
N ALA A 440 -18.43 52.48 5.78
CA ALA A 440 -19.26 51.57 6.59
C ALA A 440 -18.71 51.36 8.01
N GLN A 441 -17.38 51.31 8.16
CA GLN A 441 -16.76 51.28 9.49
C GLN A 441 -17.06 52.57 10.26
N SER A 442 -16.91 53.74 9.63
CA SER A 442 -17.26 55.02 10.24
C SER A 442 -18.73 55.11 10.64
N LEU A 443 -19.66 54.63 9.80
CA LEU A 443 -21.09 54.59 10.10
C LEU A 443 -21.39 53.73 11.34
N LEU A 444 -20.75 52.57 11.47
CA LEU A 444 -20.88 51.72 12.66
C LEU A 444 -20.29 52.37 13.91
N ASP A 445 -19.11 52.97 13.82
CA ASP A 445 -18.44 53.58 14.98
C ASP A 445 -19.21 54.82 15.49
N HIS A 446 -19.75 55.64 14.59
CA HIS A 446 -20.64 56.76 14.96
C HIS A 446 -21.96 56.26 15.54
N TYR A 447 -22.60 55.24 14.95
CA TYR A 447 -23.85 54.69 15.48
C TYR A 447 -23.66 54.06 16.87
N ALA A 448 -22.56 53.33 17.10
CA ALA A 448 -22.21 52.82 18.42
C ALA A 448 -22.02 53.95 19.46
N ALA A 449 -21.44 55.08 19.05
CA ALA A 449 -21.28 56.26 19.90
C ALA A 449 -22.63 56.95 20.20
N THR A 450 -23.51 57.12 19.20
CA THR A 450 -24.88 57.64 19.37
C THR A 450 -25.71 56.78 20.33
N LEU A 451 -25.53 55.45 20.27
CA LEU A 451 -26.14 54.50 21.19
C LEU A 451 -25.42 54.37 22.54
N ASN A 452 -24.33 55.13 22.77
CA ASN A 452 -23.51 55.10 23.99
C ASN A 452 -23.08 53.68 24.38
N LEU A 453 -22.73 52.84 23.39
CA LEU A 453 -22.30 51.46 23.63
C LEU A 453 -20.85 51.39 24.08
N ALA A 454 -20.56 50.51 25.04
CA ALA A 454 -19.20 50.24 25.46
C ALA A 454 -18.49 49.32 24.46
N PRO A 455 -17.16 49.46 24.22
CA PRO A 455 -16.43 48.60 23.29
C PRO A 455 -16.58 47.09 23.50
N PRO A 456 -16.69 46.55 24.73
CA PRO A 456 -16.99 45.12 24.94
C PRO A 456 -18.35 44.71 24.39
N THR A 457 -19.39 45.56 24.56
CA THR A 457 -20.75 45.33 24.07
C THR A 457 -20.80 45.39 22.54
N THR A 458 -20.14 46.37 21.92
CA THR A 458 -19.96 46.45 20.45
C THR A 458 -19.25 45.21 19.91
N LEU A 459 -18.21 44.71 20.61
CA LEU A 459 -17.52 43.47 20.24
C LEU A 459 -18.41 42.22 20.38
N LEU A 460 -19.28 42.18 21.39
CA LEU A 460 -20.27 41.12 21.56
C LEU A 460 -21.30 41.12 20.42
N SER A 461 -21.79 42.29 20.00
CA SER A 461 -22.61 42.42 18.79
C SER A 461 -21.91 41.90 17.54
N TRP A 462 -20.63 42.26 17.34
CA TRP A 462 -19.80 41.72 16.25
C TRP A 462 -19.69 40.19 16.28
N TRP A 463 -19.51 39.59 17.45
CA TRP A 463 -19.51 38.13 17.60
C TRP A 463 -20.90 37.51 17.32
N LYS A 464 -21.97 38.04 17.94
CA LYS A 464 -23.35 37.56 17.76
C LYS A 464 -23.74 37.55 16.28
N VAL A 465 -23.59 38.68 15.60
CA VAL A 465 -23.92 38.81 14.17
C VAL A 465 -23.03 37.93 13.30
N SER A 466 -21.71 37.91 13.52
CA SER A 466 -20.79 37.19 12.63
C SER A 466 -20.86 35.67 12.80
N SER A 467 -21.09 35.17 14.01
CA SER A 467 -21.11 33.73 14.30
C SER A 467 -22.31 32.99 13.70
N GLU A 468 -23.36 33.69 13.26
CA GLU A 468 -24.49 33.14 12.51
C GLU A 468 -24.15 32.74 11.05
N PHE A 469 -23.16 33.38 10.41
CA PHE A 469 -22.93 33.25 8.96
C PHE A 469 -21.81 32.26 8.61
N PHE A 470 -22.14 31.21 7.84
CA PHE A 470 -21.18 30.13 7.50
C PHE A 470 -20.03 30.54 6.55
N ILE A 471 -20.17 31.67 5.84
CA ILE A 471 -19.19 32.21 4.87
C ILE A 471 -18.13 33.07 5.59
N ILE A 472 -18.27 33.37 6.87
CA ILE A 472 -17.31 34.21 7.58
C ILE A 472 -16.05 33.43 7.94
N ASP A 473 -14.90 34.09 7.74
CA ASP A 473 -13.58 33.55 7.97
C ASP A 473 -13.37 33.15 9.44
N GLN A 474 -12.88 31.92 9.65
CA GLN A 474 -12.73 31.38 10.98
C GLN A 474 -11.56 32.01 11.77
N PHE A 475 -10.59 32.67 11.13
CA PHE A 475 -9.56 33.46 11.86
C PHE A 475 -10.10 34.82 12.29
N PHE A 476 -10.99 35.45 11.53
CA PHE A 476 -11.74 36.63 11.96
C PHE A 476 -12.60 36.33 13.19
N LEU A 477 -13.39 35.24 13.16
CA LEU A 477 -14.12 34.78 14.35
C LEU A 477 -13.19 34.45 15.52
N GLY A 478 -12.03 33.83 15.24
CA GLY A 478 -11.01 33.54 16.26
C GLY A 478 -10.39 34.78 16.88
N LYS A 479 -10.27 35.88 16.13
CA LYS A 479 -9.85 37.19 16.66
C LYS A 479 -10.92 37.76 17.59
N LEU A 480 -12.18 37.84 17.13
CA LEU A 480 -13.30 38.32 17.96
C LEU A 480 -13.40 37.52 19.28
N LEU A 481 -13.30 36.20 19.20
CA LEU A 481 -13.31 35.30 20.36
C LEU A 481 -12.17 35.61 21.34
N LYS A 482 -10.94 35.81 20.84
CA LYS A 482 -9.77 36.15 21.66
C LYS A 482 -9.93 37.52 22.34
N ASP A 483 -10.49 38.49 21.64
CA ASP A 483 -10.71 39.84 22.18
C ASP A 483 -11.81 39.81 23.27
N ILE A 484 -12.87 39.00 23.10
CA ILE A 484 -13.89 38.72 24.14
C ILE A 484 -13.25 38.03 25.37
N GLN A 485 -12.35 37.07 25.16
CA GLN A 485 -11.59 36.43 26.25
C GLN A 485 -10.71 37.44 27.01
N GLY A 486 -10.20 38.47 26.35
CA GLY A 486 -9.51 39.60 26.99
C GLY A 486 -10.43 40.35 27.95
N TYR A 487 -11.57 40.84 27.46
CA TYR A 487 -12.51 41.61 28.28
C TYR A 487 -13.20 40.79 29.39
N MET A 488 -13.38 39.47 29.22
CA MET A 488 -13.82 38.59 30.31
C MET A 488 -12.75 38.44 31.41
N LYS A 489 -11.45 38.41 31.09
CA LYS A 489 -10.37 38.43 32.10
C LYS A 489 -10.36 39.73 32.90
N GLU A 490 -10.61 40.85 32.23
CA GLU A 490 -10.77 42.17 32.86
C GLU A 490 -12.10 42.32 33.64
N LYS A 491 -13.03 41.35 33.55
CA LYS A 491 -14.40 41.39 34.13
C LYS A 491 -15.22 42.60 33.66
N ARG A 492 -15.16 42.91 32.37
CA ARG A 492 -15.81 44.11 31.77
C ARG A 492 -17.14 43.84 31.06
N TYR A 493 -17.69 42.65 31.24
CA TYR A 493 -19.03 42.27 30.81
C TYR A 493 -19.96 42.15 32.03
N SER A 494 -21.22 42.53 31.83
CA SER A 494 -22.32 42.28 32.78
C SER A 494 -22.72 40.80 32.82
N GLU A 495 -23.48 40.40 33.84
CA GLU A 495 -23.99 39.03 33.96
C GLU A 495 -24.94 38.66 32.80
N GLU A 496 -25.72 39.63 32.30
CA GLU A 496 -26.60 39.46 31.14
C GLU A 496 -25.80 39.26 29.84
N GLU A 497 -24.77 40.08 29.59
CA GLU A 497 -23.86 39.91 28.45
C GLU A 497 -23.11 38.56 28.50
N ILE A 498 -22.78 38.04 29.70
CA ILE A 498 -22.17 36.72 29.86
C ILE A 498 -23.15 35.59 29.47
N GLN A 499 -24.46 35.76 29.69
CA GLN A 499 -25.46 34.81 29.19
C GLN A 499 -25.66 34.91 27.67
N GLU A 500 -25.55 36.11 27.07
CA GLU A 500 -25.52 36.28 25.62
C GLU A 500 -24.27 35.67 24.97
N ILE A 501 -23.09 35.82 25.60
CA ILE A 501 -21.85 35.13 25.19
C ILE A 501 -22.05 33.61 25.25
N SER A 502 -22.57 33.08 26.37
CA SER A 502 -22.81 31.65 26.56
C SER A 502 -23.78 31.06 25.53
N SER A 503 -24.91 31.73 25.29
CA SER A 503 -25.94 31.27 24.34
C SER A 503 -25.48 31.36 22.88
N SER A 504 -24.85 32.47 22.46
CA SER A 504 -24.30 32.60 21.11
C SER A 504 -23.18 31.58 20.84
N LEU A 505 -22.27 31.35 21.79
CA LEU A 505 -21.24 30.31 21.69
C LEU A 505 -21.82 28.90 21.56
N ARG A 506 -22.89 28.56 22.29
CA ARG A 506 -23.57 27.27 22.17
C ARG A 506 -24.18 27.07 20.78
N THR A 507 -24.87 28.08 20.26
CA THR A 507 -25.46 28.05 18.90
C THR A 507 -24.37 27.87 17.85
N TRP A 508 -23.34 28.73 17.85
CA TRP A 508 -22.19 28.64 16.94
C TRP A 508 -21.52 27.26 17.01
N THR A 509 -21.32 26.73 18.21
CA THR A 509 -20.71 25.41 18.45
C THR A 509 -21.54 24.29 17.83
N SER A 510 -22.87 24.28 18.03
CA SER A 510 -23.74 23.30 17.38
C SER A 510 -23.65 23.37 15.86
N THR A 511 -23.72 24.58 15.28
CA THR A 511 -23.59 24.78 13.83
C THR A 511 -22.25 24.28 13.28
N GLN A 512 -21.14 24.52 13.97
CA GLN A 512 -19.82 24.02 13.54
C GLN A 512 -19.71 22.48 13.66
N ILE A 513 -20.33 21.87 14.68
CA ILE A 513 -20.40 20.40 14.82
C ILE A 513 -21.23 19.78 13.69
N ASP A 514 -22.35 20.39 13.32
CA ASP A 514 -23.19 19.88 12.22
C ASP A 514 -22.54 20.10 10.84
N ARG A 515 -21.61 21.06 10.70
CA ARG A 515 -20.69 21.12 9.54
C ARG A 515 -19.68 19.96 9.54
N LEU A 516 -19.12 19.57 10.69
CA LEU A 516 -18.25 18.37 10.80
C LEU A 516 -19.00 17.08 10.48
N ARG A 517 -20.27 16.94 10.91
CA ARG A 517 -21.16 15.82 10.53
C ARG A 517 -21.45 15.74 9.02
N ASN A 518 -21.13 16.80 8.27
CA ASN A 518 -21.32 16.94 6.82
C ASN A 518 -20.01 17.39 6.14
N LEU A 519 -18.86 16.91 6.62
CA LEU A 519 -17.51 17.40 6.30
C LEU A 519 -17.27 17.72 4.81
N THR A 520 -17.52 16.76 3.91
CA THR A 520 -17.30 16.93 2.46
C THR A 520 -18.25 17.92 1.78
N THR A 521 -19.33 18.34 2.44
CA THR A 521 -20.26 19.37 1.92
C THR A 521 -19.78 20.78 2.27
N TYR A 522 -19.21 20.98 3.46
CA TYR A 522 -18.82 22.31 3.96
C TYR A 522 -17.33 22.61 3.86
N PHE A 523 -16.49 21.58 3.74
CA PHE A 523 -15.03 21.69 3.60
C PHE A 523 -14.48 20.75 2.50
N PRO A 524 -15.05 20.73 1.28
CA PRO A 524 -14.66 19.77 0.23
C PRO A 524 -13.17 19.85 -0.11
N SER A 525 -12.57 18.68 -0.33
CA SER A 525 -11.15 18.50 -0.70
C SER A 525 -10.77 19.16 -2.03
N SER A 526 -11.71 19.26 -2.97
CA SER A 526 -11.53 19.94 -4.26
C SER A 526 -11.17 21.42 -4.10
N THR A 527 -11.59 22.06 -3.02
CA THR A 527 -11.30 23.48 -2.71
C THR A 527 -10.30 23.61 -1.56
N LYS A 528 -9.31 22.71 -1.47
CA LYS A 528 -8.29 22.65 -0.39
C LYS A 528 -7.70 24.00 0.02
N ILE A 529 -7.49 24.93 -0.93
CA ILE A 529 -6.98 26.30 -0.67
C ILE A 529 -7.89 27.09 0.31
N VAL A 530 -9.20 26.88 0.25
CA VAL A 530 -10.20 27.51 1.15
C VAL A 530 -10.55 26.57 2.30
N SER A 531 -10.79 25.29 2.01
CA SER A 531 -11.24 24.31 3.02
C SER A 531 -10.21 24.07 4.13
N ASP A 532 -8.91 24.07 3.82
CA ASP A 532 -7.83 23.89 4.80
C ASP A 532 -7.78 25.01 5.86
N PRO A 533 -7.62 26.31 5.50
CA PRO A 533 -7.59 27.39 6.48
C PRO A 533 -8.88 27.49 7.30
N GLN A 534 -10.06 27.32 6.68
CA GLN A 534 -11.32 27.39 7.42
C GLN A 534 -11.48 26.25 8.44
N LEU A 535 -11.14 25.01 8.05
CA LEU A 535 -11.23 23.86 8.96
C LEU A 535 -10.19 23.95 10.09
N ARG A 536 -8.96 24.42 9.81
CA ARG A 536 -7.94 24.68 10.86
C ARG A 536 -8.36 25.81 11.80
N GLY A 537 -8.93 26.90 11.28
CA GLY A 537 -9.44 28.02 12.09
C GLY A 537 -10.59 27.60 13.01
N MET A 538 -11.57 26.86 12.49
CA MET A 538 -12.70 26.35 13.26
C MET A 538 -12.25 25.47 14.44
N LEU A 539 -11.32 24.54 14.20
CA LEU A 539 -10.78 23.66 15.24
C LEU A 539 -9.99 24.46 16.30
N ARG A 540 -9.18 25.44 15.90
CA ARG A 540 -8.49 26.35 16.85
C ARG A 540 -9.48 27.10 17.73
N ASN A 541 -10.61 27.55 17.17
CA ASN A 541 -11.62 28.29 17.92
C ASN A 541 -12.29 27.40 18.98
N PHE A 542 -12.58 26.13 18.67
CA PHE A 542 -13.06 25.18 19.69
C PHE A 542 -12.05 25.01 20.84
N TYR A 543 -10.78 24.72 20.54
CA TYR A 543 -9.76 24.56 21.59
C TYR A 543 -9.47 25.88 22.34
N ALA A 544 -9.67 27.04 21.72
CA ALA A 544 -9.59 28.34 22.40
C ALA A 544 -10.72 28.54 23.42
N VAL A 545 -11.95 28.07 23.13
CA VAL A 545 -13.06 28.04 24.11
C VAL A 545 -12.76 27.05 25.24
N GLU A 546 -12.17 25.90 24.94
CA GLU A 546 -11.85 24.88 25.97
C GLU A 546 -10.67 25.29 26.87
N ALA A 547 -9.63 25.92 26.33
CA ALA A 547 -8.43 26.27 27.10
C ALA A 547 -8.73 27.21 28.27
N GLU A 548 -9.57 28.22 28.05
CA GLU A 548 -9.77 29.31 29.02
C GLU A 548 -10.70 28.91 30.19
N PRO A 549 -10.26 29.00 31.46
CA PRO A 549 -11.08 28.59 32.61
C PRO A 549 -12.43 29.34 32.74
N GLN A 550 -12.50 30.59 32.28
CA GLN A 550 -13.75 31.36 32.28
C GLN A 550 -14.74 30.84 31.24
N MET A 551 -14.28 30.51 30.03
CA MET A 551 -15.12 29.94 28.97
C MET A 551 -15.67 28.56 29.35
N ARG A 552 -14.88 27.71 30.00
CA ARG A 552 -15.33 26.41 30.51
C ARG A 552 -16.49 26.52 31.51
N GLN A 553 -16.56 27.57 32.32
CA GLN A 553 -17.66 27.77 33.27
C GLN A 553 -19.02 28.01 32.57
N LEU A 554 -19.01 28.51 31.33
CA LEU A 554 -20.23 28.74 30.54
C LEU A 554 -20.88 27.44 30.03
N ARG A 555 -20.18 26.30 30.07
CA ARG A 555 -20.62 25.00 29.52
C ARG A 555 -21.15 25.14 28.09
N VAL A 556 -20.26 25.51 27.18
CA VAL A 556 -20.56 25.70 25.75
C VAL A 556 -20.74 24.37 25.03
N PHE A 557 -19.96 23.36 25.39
CA PHE A 557 -19.96 22.06 24.72
C PHE A 557 -21.04 21.12 25.30
N PRO A 558 -21.71 20.30 24.46
CA PRO A 558 -22.68 19.31 24.93
C PRO A 558 -22.08 18.30 25.93
N LYS A 559 -22.88 17.88 26.91
CA LYS A 559 -22.55 16.82 27.88
C LYS A 559 -21.30 17.09 28.76
N ASP A 560 -20.81 18.33 28.83
CA ASP A 560 -19.50 18.69 29.44
C ASP A 560 -18.32 17.88 28.86
N MET A 561 -18.42 17.47 27.59
CA MET A 561 -17.44 16.62 26.92
C MET A 561 -16.29 17.43 26.30
N PHE A 562 -15.07 16.88 26.37
CA PHE A 562 -13.88 17.47 25.75
C PHE A 562 -14.02 17.64 24.23
N VAL A 563 -13.45 18.72 23.69
CA VAL A 563 -13.45 19.04 22.25
C VAL A 563 -12.93 17.87 21.40
N THR A 564 -11.87 17.20 21.86
CA THR A 564 -11.27 16.05 21.17
C THR A 564 -12.28 14.91 20.97
N GLU A 565 -13.08 14.58 21.97
CA GLU A 565 -14.10 13.53 21.87
C GLU A 565 -15.32 13.99 21.08
N LEU A 566 -15.68 15.27 21.18
CA LEU A 566 -16.78 15.87 20.41
C LEU A 566 -16.50 15.88 18.89
N VAL A 567 -15.26 16.18 18.50
CA VAL A 567 -14.81 16.08 17.10
C VAL A 567 -14.73 14.63 16.65
N LYS A 568 -14.31 13.69 17.52
CA LYS A 568 -14.36 12.24 17.22
C LYS A 568 -15.80 11.73 17.02
N GLU A 569 -16.76 12.12 17.87
CA GLU A 569 -18.19 11.75 17.73
C GLU A 569 -18.73 12.24 16.37
N ALA A 570 -18.55 13.53 16.05
CA ALA A 570 -19.03 14.13 14.81
C ALA A 570 -18.39 13.54 13.53
N LEU A 571 -17.08 13.25 13.54
CA LEU A 571 -16.38 12.60 12.43
C LEU A 571 -16.78 11.14 12.25
N THR A 572 -17.06 10.44 13.35
CA THR A 572 -17.56 9.06 13.33
C THR A 572 -18.98 9.00 12.75
N ASP A 573 -19.85 9.93 13.15
CA ASP A 573 -21.19 10.08 12.59
C ASP A 573 -21.15 10.39 11.08
N PHE A 574 -20.27 11.32 10.65
CA PHE A 574 -20.08 11.62 9.23
C PHE A 574 -19.66 10.36 8.43
N THR A 575 -18.69 9.58 8.92
CA THR A 575 -18.26 8.35 8.23
C THR A 575 -19.36 7.28 8.17
N LYS A 576 -20.20 7.13 9.21
CA LYS A 576 -21.40 6.24 9.16
C LYS A 576 -22.42 6.72 8.12
N ASN A 577 -22.74 8.01 8.13
CA ASN A 577 -23.69 8.62 7.18
C ASN A 577 -23.20 8.49 5.73
N TRP A 578 -21.89 8.65 5.50
CA TRP A 578 -21.24 8.42 4.22
C TRP A 578 -21.34 6.95 3.78
N TRP A 579 -21.10 5.99 4.68
CA TRP A 579 -21.24 4.56 4.39
C TRP A 579 -22.68 4.20 3.99
N GLU A 580 -23.67 4.67 4.74
CA GLU A 580 -25.08 4.49 4.37
C GLU A 580 -25.41 5.09 2.99
N ALA A 581 -24.89 6.29 2.68
CA ALA A 581 -25.09 6.92 1.38
C ALA A 581 -24.42 6.12 0.24
N CYS A 582 -23.20 5.61 0.45
CA CYS A 582 -22.51 4.71 -0.46
C CYS A 582 -23.34 3.44 -0.74
N LEU A 583 -23.91 2.82 0.30
CA LEU A 583 -24.80 1.65 0.14
C LEU A 583 -26.11 2.00 -0.60
N LYS A 584 -26.73 3.14 -0.31
CA LYS A 584 -27.96 3.61 -0.98
C LYS A 584 -27.74 3.96 -2.47
N ASN A 585 -26.53 4.38 -2.83
CA ASN A 585 -26.16 4.77 -4.19
C ASN A 585 -25.60 3.61 -5.03
N ARG A 586 -24.61 2.86 -4.51
CA ARG A 586 -23.91 1.80 -5.26
C ARG A 586 -24.10 0.38 -4.71
N GLY A 587 -24.56 0.23 -3.47
CA GLY A 587 -24.83 -1.06 -2.82
C GLY A 587 -26.23 -1.64 -3.07
N ARG A 588 -26.96 -1.16 -4.09
CA ARG A 588 -28.35 -1.51 -4.41
C ARG A 588 -28.52 -2.96 -4.90
N ASN A 589 -28.53 -3.90 -3.96
CA ASN A 589 -28.92 -5.27 -4.21
C ASN A 589 -30.42 -5.42 -3.89
N SER A 590 -31.23 -5.82 -4.87
CA SER A 590 -32.59 -6.31 -4.61
C SER A 590 -32.52 -7.59 -3.74
N THR A 591 -33.57 -7.89 -2.97
CA THR A 591 -33.70 -9.19 -2.29
C THR A 591 -33.78 -10.37 -3.27
N GLN A 592 -33.92 -10.10 -4.58
CA GLN A 592 -33.90 -11.07 -5.69
C GLN A 592 -32.61 -11.03 -6.53
N SER A 593 -31.59 -10.23 -6.17
CA SER A 593 -30.34 -10.09 -6.96
C SER A 593 -29.54 -11.40 -7.02
N THR A 594 -28.95 -11.73 -8.18
CA THR A 594 -28.05 -12.89 -8.30
C THR A 594 -26.72 -12.67 -7.58
N GLU A 595 -26.02 -13.75 -7.25
CA GLU A 595 -24.75 -13.68 -6.51
C GLU A 595 -23.66 -12.90 -7.28
N ASP A 596 -23.63 -13.01 -8.61
CA ASP A 596 -22.75 -12.21 -9.48
C ASP A 596 -23.08 -10.71 -9.43
N GLN A 597 -24.38 -10.34 -9.38
CA GLN A 597 -24.79 -8.94 -9.20
C GLN A 597 -24.36 -8.41 -7.83
N GLN A 598 -24.52 -9.21 -6.77
CA GLN A 598 -24.07 -8.86 -5.42
C GLN A 598 -22.55 -8.66 -5.36
N LEU A 599 -21.79 -9.46 -6.12
CA LEU A 599 -20.34 -9.37 -6.22
C LEU A 599 -19.89 -8.13 -7.00
N VAL A 600 -20.53 -7.79 -8.12
CA VAL A 600 -20.27 -6.53 -8.85
C VAL A 600 -20.58 -5.31 -7.99
N ALA A 601 -21.68 -5.33 -7.22
CA ALA A 601 -21.98 -4.29 -6.24
C ALA A 601 -20.92 -4.19 -5.13
N ALA A 602 -20.35 -5.31 -4.68
CA ALA A 602 -19.25 -5.32 -3.71
C ALA A 602 -17.96 -4.70 -4.27
N VAL A 603 -17.60 -4.97 -5.55
CA VAL A 603 -16.49 -4.30 -6.24
C VAL A 603 -16.71 -2.78 -6.28
N SER A 604 -17.93 -2.35 -6.62
CA SER A 604 -18.31 -0.95 -6.71
C SER A 604 -18.17 -0.23 -5.35
N VAL A 605 -18.69 -0.83 -4.28
CA VAL A 605 -18.59 -0.29 -2.90
C VAL A 605 -17.13 -0.27 -2.40
N ALA A 606 -16.33 -1.30 -2.67
CA ALA A 606 -14.90 -1.29 -2.35
C ALA A 606 -14.12 -0.22 -3.13
N GLY A 607 -14.56 0.11 -4.36
CA GLY A 607 -14.05 1.22 -5.15
C GLY A 607 -14.28 2.59 -4.50
N GLU A 608 -15.47 2.84 -3.97
CA GLU A 608 -15.78 4.08 -3.25
C GLU A 608 -15.01 4.18 -1.93
N VAL A 609 -14.96 3.09 -1.14
CA VAL A 609 -14.22 3.04 0.13
C VAL A 609 -12.74 3.35 -0.08
N PHE A 610 -12.11 2.75 -1.11
CA PHE A 610 -10.73 3.09 -1.48
C PHE A 610 -10.56 4.58 -1.84
N SER A 611 -11.49 5.13 -2.61
CA SER A 611 -11.41 6.52 -3.08
C SER A 611 -11.58 7.53 -1.95
N PHE A 612 -12.53 7.29 -1.04
CA PHE A 612 -12.77 8.13 0.13
C PHE A 612 -11.66 7.99 1.19
N LEU A 613 -11.12 6.78 1.44
CA LEU A 613 -9.93 6.62 2.29
C LEU A 613 -8.70 7.34 1.72
N SER A 614 -8.57 7.40 0.39
CA SER A 614 -7.53 8.19 -0.28
C SER A 614 -7.73 9.71 -0.06
N GLU A 615 -8.97 10.21 -0.18
CA GLU A 615 -9.31 11.62 0.12
C GLU A 615 -9.01 11.97 1.59
N VAL A 616 -9.39 11.10 2.53
CA VAL A 616 -9.11 11.24 3.97
C VAL A 616 -7.61 11.27 4.24
N SER A 617 -6.83 10.38 3.62
CA SER A 617 -5.37 10.36 3.77
C SER A 617 -4.71 11.65 3.23
N CYS A 618 -5.05 12.05 1.99
CA CYS A 618 -4.40 13.16 1.28
C CYS A 618 -4.81 14.57 1.74
N PHE A 619 -5.89 14.72 2.50
CA PHE A 619 -6.36 16.01 2.98
C PHE A 619 -6.77 16.02 4.46
N TYR A 620 -7.90 15.41 4.82
CA TYR A 620 -8.51 15.61 6.13
C TYR A 620 -7.62 15.10 7.28
N HIS A 621 -6.87 14.02 7.08
CA HIS A 621 -6.02 13.43 8.12
C HIS A 621 -4.98 14.42 8.67
N ASP A 622 -4.29 15.16 7.80
CA ASP A 622 -3.29 16.16 8.22
C ASP A 622 -3.90 17.30 9.03
N VAL A 623 -5.11 17.74 8.64
CA VAL A 623 -5.82 18.82 9.32
C VAL A 623 -6.19 18.41 10.75
N PHE A 624 -6.84 17.26 10.92
CA PHE A 624 -7.25 16.77 12.23
C PHE A 624 -6.08 16.30 13.10
N LEU A 625 -5.04 15.70 12.51
CA LEU A 625 -3.86 15.28 13.27
C LEU A 625 -3.09 16.50 13.81
N ARG A 626 -2.83 17.52 12.99
CA ARG A 626 -2.06 18.70 13.42
C ARG A 626 -2.82 19.65 14.34
N GLN A 627 -4.16 19.68 14.32
CA GLN A 627 -4.95 20.69 15.05
C GLN A 627 -5.84 20.13 16.15
N ALA A 628 -6.01 18.80 16.23
CA ALA A 628 -6.84 18.15 17.23
C ALA A 628 -6.22 16.86 17.79
N GLU A 629 -5.01 16.47 17.36
CA GLU A 629 -4.35 15.20 17.69
C GLU A 629 -5.18 13.94 17.30
N ILE A 630 -6.19 14.12 16.44
CA ILE A 630 -7.07 13.05 15.97
C ILE A 630 -6.51 12.44 14.69
N SER A 631 -6.07 11.18 14.77
CA SER A 631 -5.81 10.37 13.56
C SER A 631 -7.13 9.97 12.90
N TYR A 632 -7.70 10.90 12.12
CA TYR A 632 -8.98 10.68 11.43
C TYR A 632 -8.91 9.51 10.45
N LEU A 633 -7.77 9.32 9.76
CA LEU A 633 -7.55 8.15 8.91
C LEU A 633 -7.69 6.83 9.68
N ARG A 634 -7.15 6.70 10.90
CA ARG A 634 -7.33 5.51 11.75
C ARG A 634 -8.80 5.24 12.03
N LEU A 635 -9.56 6.26 12.43
CA LEU A 635 -10.98 6.11 12.78
C LEU A 635 -11.82 5.65 11.59
N THR A 636 -11.68 6.34 10.45
CA THR A 636 -12.40 6.00 9.22
C THR A 636 -11.96 4.65 8.65
N TYR A 637 -10.67 4.31 8.73
CA TYR A 637 -10.15 3.03 8.26
C TYR A 637 -10.73 1.86 9.05
N ILE A 638 -10.66 1.87 10.39
CA ILE A 638 -11.22 0.78 11.22
C ILE A 638 -12.71 0.57 10.93
N LEU A 639 -13.50 1.67 10.92
CA LEU A 639 -14.95 1.59 10.71
C LEU A 639 -15.30 1.03 9.31
N LEU A 640 -14.73 1.60 8.24
CA LEU A 640 -15.07 1.18 6.88
C LEU A 640 -14.50 -0.19 6.52
N THR A 641 -13.37 -0.61 7.10
CA THR A 641 -12.83 -1.96 6.87
C THR A 641 -13.67 -3.04 7.58
N SER A 642 -14.11 -2.80 8.83
CA SER A 642 -15.07 -3.67 9.54
C SER A 642 -16.38 -3.84 8.75
N GLU A 643 -17.02 -2.74 8.36
CA GLU A 643 -18.28 -2.76 7.59
C GLU A 643 -18.14 -3.44 6.21
N LEU A 644 -17.03 -3.19 5.50
CA LEU A 644 -16.75 -3.83 4.21
C LEU A 644 -16.46 -5.33 4.38
N ALA A 645 -15.72 -5.73 5.43
CA ALA A 645 -15.46 -7.14 5.75
C ALA A 645 -16.76 -7.89 6.07
N ALA A 646 -17.63 -7.32 6.90
CA ALA A 646 -18.93 -7.88 7.27
C ALA A 646 -19.83 -8.13 6.05
N ARG A 647 -19.74 -7.29 5.00
CA ARG A 647 -20.49 -7.48 3.74
C ARG A 647 -19.81 -8.46 2.77
N VAL A 648 -18.48 -8.40 2.63
CA VAL A 648 -17.73 -9.19 1.63
C VAL A 648 -17.53 -10.64 2.06
N ARG A 649 -17.13 -10.89 3.31
CA ARG A 649 -16.75 -12.22 3.78
C ARG A 649 -17.89 -13.25 3.68
N PRO A 650 -19.14 -12.97 4.08
CA PRO A 650 -20.25 -13.92 3.93
C PRO A 650 -20.64 -14.17 2.47
N LEU A 651 -20.55 -13.14 1.61
CA LEU A 651 -20.85 -13.25 0.18
C LEU A 651 -19.85 -14.19 -0.52
N LEU A 652 -18.56 -14.04 -0.25
CA LEU A 652 -17.53 -14.93 -0.78
C LEU A 652 -17.72 -16.38 -0.29
N ILE A 653 -17.99 -16.58 1.00
CA ILE A 653 -18.30 -17.91 1.56
C ILE A 653 -19.49 -18.55 0.83
N LYS A 654 -20.57 -17.80 0.57
CA LYS A 654 -21.75 -18.29 -0.14
C LYS A 654 -21.44 -18.72 -1.59
N ILE A 655 -20.75 -17.84 -2.34
CA ILE A 655 -20.31 -18.10 -3.72
C ILE A 655 -19.39 -19.33 -3.78
N TYR A 656 -18.54 -19.55 -2.77
CA TYR A 656 -17.60 -20.67 -2.72
C TYR A 656 -18.18 -21.96 -2.13
N ALA A 657 -19.29 -21.90 -1.39
CA ALA A 657 -20.01 -23.06 -0.87
C ALA A 657 -20.95 -23.71 -1.92
N ALA A 658 -21.53 -22.93 -2.84
CA ALA A 658 -22.34 -23.49 -3.93
C ALA A 658 -21.51 -24.42 -4.84
N PRO A 659 -22.00 -25.62 -5.20
CA PRO A 659 -21.28 -26.50 -6.13
C PRO A 659 -21.08 -25.81 -7.50
N PRO A 660 -20.06 -26.19 -8.29
CA PRO A 660 -19.74 -25.54 -9.56
C PRO A 660 -20.76 -25.87 -10.66
N THR A 661 -21.95 -25.26 -10.58
CA THR A 661 -23.03 -25.38 -11.56
C THR A 661 -22.73 -24.60 -12.84
N SER A 662 -23.37 -25.02 -13.93
CA SER A 662 -22.96 -24.72 -15.31
C SER A 662 -23.23 -23.28 -15.81
N SER A 663 -23.68 -22.37 -14.96
CA SER A 663 -24.11 -21.01 -15.36
C SER A 663 -22.96 -20.11 -15.85
N LEU A 664 -21.73 -20.32 -15.38
CA LEU A 664 -20.53 -19.58 -15.80
C LEU A 664 -19.96 -20.08 -17.14
N GLN A 665 -20.82 -20.28 -18.14
CA GLN A 665 -20.49 -20.62 -19.53
C GLN A 665 -20.53 -19.41 -20.49
N HIS A 666 -21.20 -18.31 -20.12
CA HIS A 666 -21.29 -17.09 -20.92
C HIS A 666 -20.37 -15.97 -20.41
N VAL A 667 -19.07 -16.14 -20.64
CA VAL A 667 -18.11 -15.01 -20.79
C VAL A 667 -17.35 -15.28 -22.09
N GLU A 668 -17.30 -14.29 -22.98
CA GLU A 668 -17.04 -14.52 -24.40
C GLU A 668 -15.58 -14.88 -24.74
N ALA A 669 -15.40 -15.42 -25.95
CA ALA A 669 -14.28 -16.25 -26.38
C ALA A 669 -12.93 -15.51 -26.63
N ASP A 670 -12.67 -14.41 -25.94
CA ASP A 670 -11.44 -13.63 -26.14
C ASP A 670 -10.21 -14.27 -25.46
N ARG A 671 -9.02 -14.09 -26.05
CA ARG A 671 -7.71 -14.44 -25.48
C ARG A 671 -7.36 -13.60 -24.25
N GLN A 672 -7.87 -12.37 -24.13
CA GLN A 672 -7.58 -11.47 -23.01
C GLN A 672 -8.37 -11.80 -21.71
N SER A 673 -9.37 -12.70 -21.79
CA SER A 673 -10.30 -13.00 -20.68
C SER A 673 -9.70 -13.75 -19.47
N LEU A 674 -8.40 -14.06 -19.47
CA LEU A 674 -7.75 -14.87 -18.41
C LEU A 674 -7.41 -14.09 -17.13
N GLU A 675 -7.17 -12.78 -17.19
CA GLU A 675 -6.50 -12.04 -16.10
C GLU A 675 -7.28 -10.88 -15.46
N ALA A 676 -8.04 -10.09 -16.22
CA ALA A 676 -8.54 -8.78 -15.74
C ALA A 676 -10.08 -8.65 -15.59
N GLY A 677 -10.84 -9.61 -16.12
CA GLY A 677 -12.29 -9.45 -16.33
C GLY A 677 -13.22 -9.92 -15.21
N THR A 678 -12.73 -10.65 -14.19
CA THR A 678 -13.64 -11.24 -13.17
C THR A 678 -13.89 -10.30 -11.99
N PRO A 679 -15.15 -10.14 -11.51
CA PRO A 679 -15.44 -9.32 -10.33
C PRO A 679 -14.75 -9.81 -9.05
N VAL A 680 -14.47 -11.12 -8.92
CA VAL A 680 -13.67 -11.68 -7.81
C VAL A 680 -12.27 -11.05 -7.79
N TRP A 681 -11.59 -11.03 -8.94
CA TRP A 681 -10.25 -10.47 -9.06
C TRP A 681 -10.24 -8.96 -8.81
N GLN A 682 -11.22 -8.23 -9.34
CA GLN A 682 -11.36 -6.80 -9.13
C GLN A 682 -11.58 -6.47 -7.65
N LEU A 683 -12.39 -7.27 -6.93
CA LEU A 683 -12.60 -7.12 -5.49
C LEU A 683 -11.31 -7.38 -4.71
N TYR A 684 -10.57 -8.45 -5.04
CA TYR A 684 -9.29 -8.76 -4.41
C TYR A 684 -8.29 -7.60 -4.54
N LYS A 685 -8.06 -7.09 -5.76
CA LYS A 685 -7.13 -5.98 -5.99
C LYS A 685 -7.61 -4.67 -5.34
N LYS A 686 -8.93 -4.44 -5.18
CA LYS A 686 -9.45 -3.28 -4.43
C LYS A 686 -9.22 -3.40 -2.92
N LEU A 687 -9.36 -4.60 -2.34
CA LEU A 687 -9.06 -4.84 -0.92
C LEU A 687 -7.57 -4.70 -0.62
N GLU A 688 -6.70 -5.19 -1.51
CA GLU A 688 -5.25 -4.94 -1.47
C GLU A 688 -4.92 -3.44 -1.52
N SER A 689 -5.55 -2.68 -2.43
CA SER A 689 -5.37 -1.23 -2.51
C SER A 689 -5.85 -0.49 -1.24
N ILE A 690 -6.87 -0.99 -0.55
CA ILE A 690 -7.31 -0.45 0.75
C ILE A 690 -6.27 -0.73 1.84
N LEU A 691 -5.75 -1.96 1.93
CA LEU A 691 -4.72 -2.33 2.90
C LEU A 691 -3.44 -1.50 2.75
N LYS A 692 -3.05 -1.16 1.52
CA LYS A 692 -1.89 -0.28 1.23
C LYS A 692 -2.08 1.18 1.71
N ILE A 693 -3.31 1.63 1.93
CA ILE A 693 -3.56 2.88 2.67
C ILE A 693 -3.32 2.63 4.16
N GLY A 694 -3.81 1.50 4.69
CA GLY A 694 -3.64 1.07 6.07
C GLY A 694 -2.18 0.83 6.50
N GLU A 695 -1.28 0.42 5.60
CA GLU A 695 0.17 0.24 5.84
C GLU A 695 0.87 1.50 6.36
N ASN A 696 0.27 2.69 6.20
CA ASN A 696 0.79 3.97 6.71
C ASN A 696 0.35 4.26 8.17
N LEU A 697 -0.34 3.33 8.83
CA LEU A 697 -0.87 3.48 10.20
C LEU A 697 -0.11 2.58 11.20
N PRO A 698 -0.14 2.90 12.52
CA PRO A 698 0.48 2.06 13.55
C PRO A 698 -0.04 0.62 13.56
N SER A 699 0.81 -0.34 13.95
CA SER A 699 0.52 -1.77 13.81
C SER A 699 -0.68 -2.27 14.63
N GLU A 700 -1.05 -1.57 15.70
CA GLU A 700 -2.27 -1.82 16.48
C GLU A 700 -3.54 -1.58 15.67
N VAL A 701 -3.47 -0.77 14.60
CA VAL A 701 -4.59 -0.50 13.70
C VAL A 701 -4.86 -1.67 12.77
N HIS A 702 -3.83 -2.43 12.36
CA HIS A 702 -4.02 -3.65 11.56
C HIS A 702 -4.81 -4.70 12.35
N LEU A 703 -4.41 -4.92 13.62
CA LEU A 703 -5.08 -5.81 14.57
C LEU A 703 -6.53 -5.40 14.89
N GLN A 704 -6.91 -4.15 14.60
CA GLN A 704 -8.27 -3.61 14.75
C GLN A 704 -9.07 -3.57 13.43
N SER A 705 -8.52 -4.09 12.32
CA SER A 705 -9.12 -4.03 10.99
C SER A 705 -9.43 -5.43 10.47
N ASP A 706 -10.71 -5.78 10.36
CA ASP A 706 -11.19 -7.09 9.91
C ASP A 706 -10.76 -7.49 8.48
N ILE A 707 -10.17 -6.58 7.69
CA ILE A 707 -9.60 -6.88 6.36
C ILE A 707 -8.16 -7.43 6.45
N GLN A 708 -7.50 -7.40 7.61
CA GLN A 708 -6.20 -8.06 7.76
C GLN A 708 -6.35 -9.57 7.49
N GLY A 709 -5.54 -10.12 6.57
CA GLY A 709 -5.63 -11.51 6.17
C GLY A 709 -6.78 -11.84 5.19
N PHE A 710 -7.44 -10.85 4.58
CA PHE A 710 -8.56 -11.06 3.61
C PHE A 710 -8.27 -12.10 2.52
N HIS A 711 -7.00 -12.31 2.13
CA HIS A 711 -6.56 -13.34 1.20
C HIS A 711 -7.15 -14.72 1.55
N GLN A 712 -7.29 -15.06 2.84
CA GLN A 712 -7.91 -16.31 3.30
C GLN A 712 -9.34 -16.50 2.77
N TRP A 713 -10.11 -15.42 2.61
CA TRP A 713 -11.48 -15.48 2.09
C TRP A 713 -11.51 -15.88 0.61
N PHE A 714 -10.45 -15.59 -0.13
CA PHE A 714 -10.33 -15.83 -1.57
C PHE A 714 -9.74 -17.19 -1.94
N ILE A 715 -9.35 -18.05 -0.99
CA ILE A 715 -8.76 -19.38 -1.25
C ILE A 715 -9.65 -20.19 -2.21
N GLY A 716 -10.95 -20.33 -1.90
CA GLY A 716 -11.91 -21.03 -2.78
C GLY A 716 -12.10 -20.37 -4.15
N GLY A 717 -11.84 -19.06 -4.25
CA GLY A 717 -11.80 -18.32 -5.50
C GLY A 717 -10.56 -18.64 -6.34
N VAL A 718 -9.38 -18.65 -5.72
CA VAL A 718 -8.10 -19.01 -6.36
C VAL A 718 -8.13 -20.46 -6.84
N GLU A 719 -8.61 -21.40 -6.03
CA GLU A 719 -8.78 -22.80 -6.44
C GLU A 719 -9.74 -22.95 -7.63
N ARG A 720 -10.85 -22.21 -7.67
CA ARG A 720 -11.79 -22.21 -8.80
C ARG A 720 -11.19 -21.58 -10.05
N TRP A 721 -10.41 -20.51 -9.89
CA TRP A 721 -9.69 -19.85 -10.97
C TRP A 721 -8.60 -20.78 -11.56
N GLN A 722 -7.70 -21.31 -10.72
CA GLN A 722 -6.68 -22.30 -11.09
C GLN A 722 -7.30 -23.51 -11.80
N ARG A 723 -8.48 -23.99 -11.38
CA ARG A 723 -9.16 -25.11 -12.04
C ARG A 723 -9.69 -24.76 -13.44
N LYS A 724 -10.18 -23.53 -13.66
CA LYS A 724 -10.71 -23.05 -14.97
C LYS A 724 -9.60 -22.74 -15.97
N LEU A 725 -8.74 -21.76 -15.65
CA LEU A 725 -7.34 -22.12 -15.37
C LEU A 725 -6.67 -23.14 -16.30
N PHE A 726 -6.16 -24.19 -15.66
CA PHE A 726 -5.47 -25.30 -16.30
C PHE A 726 -6.36 -26.18 -17.18
N ALA A 727 -7.69 -26.20 -16.99
CA ALA A 727 -8.59 -26.89 -17.92
C ALA A 727 -8.55 -26.23 -19.31
N ARG A 728 -8.73 -24.90 -19.38
CA ARG A 728 -8.64 -24.14 -20.64
C ARG A 728 -7.22 -24.21 -21.24
N ALA A 729 -6.17 -24.20 -20.41
CA ALA A 729 -4.80 -24.37 -20.90
C ALA A 729 -4.55 -25.76 -21.52
N ARG A 730 -5.06 -26.85 -20.92
CA ARG A 730 -4.98 -28.21 -21.49
C ARG A 730 -5.73 -28.31 -22.82
N ASP A 731 -6.93 -27.73 -22.92
CA ASP A 731 -7.71 -27.70 -24.16
C ASP A 731 -7.00 -26.93 -25.28
N LEU A 732 -6.39 -25.79 -24.96
CA LEU A 732 -5.62 -24.98 -25.91
C LEU A 732 -4.37 -25.73 -26.39
N ILE A 733 -3.57 -26.27 -25.46
CA ILE A 733 -2.40 -27.10 -25.77
C ILE A 733 -2.77 -28.29 -26.67
N SER A 734 -3.88 -28.96 -26.38
CA SER A 734 -4.33 -30.10 -27.19
C SER A 734 -4.66 -29.67 -28.62
N LYS A 735 -5.44 -28.58 -28.78
CA LYS A 735 -5.79 -27.99 -30.09
C LYS A 735 -4.61 -27.35 -30.83
N GLU A 736 -3.53 -27.00 -30.14
CA GLU A 736 -2.29 -26.52 -30.76
C GLU A 736 -1.42 -27.69 -31.24
N VAL A 737 -1.22 -28.73 -30.43
CA VAL A 737 -0.50 -29.96 -30.85
C VAL A 737 -1.26 -30.73 -31.93
N GLU A 738 -2.60 -30.74 -31.92
CA GLU A 738 -3.43 -31.34 -32.98
C GLU A 738 -3.22 -30.66 -34.35
N ARG A 739 -3.13 -29.33 -34.39
CA ARG A 739 -2.97 -28.56 -35.63
C ARG A 739 -1.52 -28.46 -36.12
N ASP A 740 -0.54 -28.56 -35.24
CA ASP A 740 0.88 -28.41 -35.58
C ASP A 740 1.35 -29.51 -36.54
N THR A 741 2.01 -29.13 -37.64
CA THR A 741 2.58 -30.09 -38.62
C THR A 741 4.03 -30.47 -38.30
N PHE A 742 4.59 -29.91 -37.24
CA PHE A 742 6.01 -29.93 -36.85
C PHE A 742 6.92 -29.33 -37.92
N LYS A 743 6.59 -28.11 -38.33
CA LYS A 743 7.35 -27.29 -39.28
C LYS A 743 7.71 -25.93 -38.66
N ILE A 744 8.80 -25.34 -39.14
CA ILE A 744 9.28 -24.03 -38.68
C ILE A 744 8.63 -22.95 -39.55
N ASP A 745 7.81 -22.11 -38.94
CA ASP A 745 6.98 -21.12 -39.66
C ASP A 745 7.76 -19.93 -40.25
N TYR A 746 9.04 -19.75 -39.87
CA TYR A 746 9.89 -18.65 -40.32
C TYR A 746 11.25 -19.12 -40.90
N PRO A 747 11.32 -19.52 -42.19
CA PRO A 747 12.58 -19.92 -42.85
C PRO A 747 13.55 -18.76 -43.16
N GLY A 748 13.20 -17.51 -42.84
CA GLY A 748 13.73 -16.32 -43.50
C GLY A 748 15.09 -15.78 -43.02
N ILE A 749 15.69 -16.32 -41.96
CA ILE A 749 16.95 -15.81 -41.38
C ILE A 749 18.02 -16.90 -41.39
N SER A 750 18.43 -17.31 -42.60
CA SER A 750 19.54 -18.24 -42.82
C SER A 750 20.65 -17.59 -43.64
N SER A 751 21.79 -17.32 -43.01
CA SER A 751 23.11 -17.13 -43.65
C SER A 751 24.20 -16.67 -42.65
N TYR A 752 23.86 -15.87 -41.63
CA TYR A 752 24.85 -15.22 -40.75
C TYR A 752 24.63 -15.35 -39.24
N ALA A 753 23.57 -16.04 -38.78
CA ALA A 753 23.34 -16.29 -37.36
C ALA A 753 24.23 -17.44 -36.86
N SER A 754 25.30 -17.12 -36.13
CA SER A 754 26.14 -18.11 -35.45
C SER A 754 25.39 -18.79 -34.30
N THR A 755 25.41 -20.12 -34.29
CA THR A 755 24.91 -21.02 -33.24
C THR A 755 24.85 -20.43 -31.82
N THR A 756 23.64 -20.14 -31.30
CA THR A 756 23.36 -20.03 -29.84
C THR A 756 21.87 -19.90 -29.50
N SER A 757 21.03 -19.30 -30.35
CA SER A 757 19.61 -19.08 -30.07
C SER A 757 18.74 -20.32 -30.34
N SER A 758 18.14 -20.89 -29.30
CA SER A 758 17.24 -22.07 -29.34
C SER A 758 15.90 -21.82 -30.05
N ASP A 759 15.49 -20.57 -30.23
CA ASP A 759 14.17 -20.21 -30.76
C ASP A 759 13.94 -20.57 -32.24
N PHE A 760 14.98 -20.93 -33.00
CA PHE A 760 14.89 -21.25 -34.43
C PHE A 760 14.59 -22.72 -34.76
N THR A 761 14.55 -23.61 -33.77
CA THR A 761 14.40 -25.07 -33.98
C THR A 761 13.07 -25.67 -33.49
N ILE A 762 12.11 -24.83 -33.13
CA ILE A 762 10.79 -25.20 -32.57
C ILE A 762 9.64 -24.84 -33.53
N SER A 763 8.49 -25.51 -33.38
CA SER A 763 7.27 -25.22 -34.15
C SER A 763 6.19 -24.52 -33.32
N SER A 764 5.12 -24.08 -33.99
CA SER A 764 4.03 -23.29 -33.41
C SER A 764 3.49 -23.80 -32.07
N SER A 765 3.30 -25.12 -31.87
CA SER A 765 2.73 -25.64 -30.61
C SER A 765 3.62 -25.42 -29.38
N ALA A 766 4.95 -25.43 -29.53
CA ALA A 766 5.86 -25.13 -28.42
C ALA A 766 5.76 -23.65 -28.03
N SER A 767 5.74 -22.75 -29.03
CA SER A 767 5.57 -21.30 -28.80
C SER A 767 4.19 -20.96 -28.19
N GLY A 768 3.13 -21.64 -28.61
CA GLY A 768 1.79 -21.54 -28.03
C GLY A 768 1.77 -22.02 -26.57
N CYS A 769 2.39 -23.16 -26.28
CA CYS A 769 2.55 -23.67 -24.91
C CYS A 769 3.33 -22.70 -24.01
N LYS A 770 4.47 -22.15 -24.49
CA LYS A 770 5.23 -21.08 -23.81
C LYS A 770 4.37 -19.87 -23.50
N SER A 771 3.52 -19.43 -24.44
CA SER A 771 2.63 -18.28 -24.23
C SER A 771 1.61 -18.54 -23.10
N ASN A 772 1.05 -19.76 -23.03
CA ASN A 772 0.16 -20.17 -21.94
C ASN A 772 0.90 -20.21 -20.58
N PHE A 773 2.11 -20.78 -20.53
CA PHE A 773 2.96 -20.74 -19.33
C PHE A 773 3.26 -19.30 -18.90
N THR A 774 3.59 -18.41 -19.85
CA THR A 774 3.89 -16.99 -19.60
C THR A 774 2.69 -16.23 -19.04
N ILE A 775 1.47 -16.50 -19.56
CA ILE A 775 0.24 -15.92 -19.01
C ILE A 775 0.03 -16.40 -17.57
N ILE A 776 0.14 -17.71 -17.30
CA ILE A 776 -0.04 -18.27 -15.94
C ILE A 776 1.00 -17.70 -14.96
N LYS A 777 2.28 -17.62 -15.38
CA LYS A 777 3.38 -16.96 -14.66
C LYS A 777 3.02 -15.50 -14.33
N ASN A 778 2.58 -14.71 -15.31
CA ASN A 778 2.22 -13.30 -15.12
C ASN A 778 0.99 -13.11 -14.22
N SER A 779 -0.02 -13.98 -14.34
CA SER A 779 -1.21 -13.96 -13.51
C SER A 779 -0.87 -14.17 -12.03
N TRP A 780 0.03 -15.11 -11.73
CA TRP A 780 0.46 -15.41 -10.37
C TRP A 780 1.20 -14.24 -9.72
N HIS A 781 2.17 -13.63 -10.42
CA HIS A 781 2.86 -12.42 -9.93
C HIS A 781 1.87 -11.27 -9.65
N LYS A 782 0.90 -11.03 -10.55
CA LYS A 782 -0.12 -9.98 -10.38
C LYS A 782 -1.04 -10.22 -9.17
N LEU A 783 -1.18 -11.46 -8.73
CA LEU A 783 -1.96 -11.82 -7.54
C LEU A 783 -1.23 -11.43 -6.23
N ALA A 784 0.11 -11.35 -6.23
CA ALA A 784 0.93 -10.99 -5.06
C ALA A 784 0.53 -11.74 -3.78
N TRP A 785 0.32 -13.06 -3.91
CA TRP A 785 -0.29 -13.87 -2.86
C TRP A 785 0.67 -14.13 -1.68
N PRO A 786 0.29 -13.90 -0.40
CA PRO A 786 1.20 -14.03 0.73
C PRO A 786 1.70 -15.46 0.96
N CYS A 787 2.98 -15.62 1.32
CA CYS A 787 3.63 -16.92 1.52
C CYS A 787 2.93 -17.79 2.58
N GLU A 788 2.55 -17.22 3.73
CA GLU A 788 1.92 -17.93 4.86
C GLU A 788 0.59 -18.62 4.50
N VAL A 789 -0.20 -17.98 3.63
CA VAL A 789 -1.47 -18.51 3.09
C VAL A 789 -1.23 -19.16 1.71
N GLY A 790 0.00 -19.10 1.20
CA GLY A 790 0.36 -19.34 -0.19
C GLY A 790 0.87 -20.73 -0.48
N ASP A 791 1.60 -21.36 0.45
CA ASP A 791 2.28 -22.66 0.22
C ASP A 791 1.40 -23.68 -0.51
N ARG A 792 0.18 -23.95 -0.01
CA ARG A 792 -0.76 -24.88 -0.65
C ARG A 792 -1.17 -24.46 -2.06
N ALA A 793 -1.43 -23.17 -2.28
CA ALA A 793 -1.86 -22.64 -3.57
C ALA A 793 -0.72 -22.58 -4.59
N ALA A 794 0.51 -22.31 -4.13
CA ALA A 794 1.75 -22.34 -4.89
C ALA A 794 2.11 -23.79 -5.30
N LYS A 795 2.15 -24.72 -4.35
CA LYS A 795 2.35 -26.16 -4.61
C LYS A 795 1.30 -26.70 -5.58
N ARG A 796 0.03 -26.27 -5.49
CA ARG A 796 -1.01 -26.64 -6.45
C ARG A 796 -0.77 -26.06 -7.85
N LEU A 797 -0.38 -24.78 -7.94
CA LEU A 797 -0.02 -24.12 -9.21
C LEU A 797 1.15 -24.84 -9.88
N LEU A 798 2.18 -25.19 -9.11
CA LEU A 798 3.36 -25.94 -9.56
C LEU A 798 2.98 -27.33 -10.09
N GLN A 799 2.20 -28.10 -9.32
CA GLN A 799 1.70 -29.42 -9.74
C GLN A 799 0.91 -29.36 -11.05
N ASP A 800 0.00 -28.39 -11.22
CA ASP A 800 -0.78 -28.26 -12.44
C ASP A 800 0.06 -27.74 -13.64
N LEU A 801 1.05 -26.87 -13.42
CA LEU A 801 2.03 -26.43 -14.44
C LEU A 801 2.92 -27.58 -14.93
N CYS A 802 3.52 -28.34 -14.02
CA CYS A 802 4.23 -29.58 -14.34
C CYS A 802 3.30 -30.58 -15.07
N GLY A 803 2.03 -30.65 -14.66
CA GLY A 803 0.98 -31.39 -15.36
C GLY A 803 0.72 -30.93 -16.81
N LEU A 804 0.89 -29.64 -17.13
CA LEU A 804 0.84 -29.16 -18.53
C LEU A 804 2.03 -29.66 -19.35
N GLY A 805 3.26 -29.61 -18.80
CA GLY A 805 4.46 -30.08 -19.48
C GLY A 805 4.43 -31.58 -19.78
N ALA A 806 3.97 -32.39 -18.81
CA ALA A 806 3.73 -33.82 -19.00
C ALA A 806 2.62 -34.11 -20.04
N HIS A 807 1.53 -33.34 -20.03
CA HIS A 807 0.43 -33.48 -21.00
C HIS A 807 0.86 -33.11 -22.42
N TYR A 808 1.58 -32.00 -22.59
CA TYR A 808 2.18 -31.59 -23.87
C TYR A 808 3.08 -32.71 -24.43
N THR A 809 3.99 -33.23 -23.62
CA THR A 809 4.91 -34.30 -24.01
C THR A 809 4.16 -35.57 -24.45
N LYS A 810 3.14 -35.98 -23.69
CA LYS A 810 2.31 -37.15 -24.03
C LYS A 810 1.63 -36.99 -25.39
N LEU A 811 1.09 -35.80 -25.69
CA LEU A 811 0.43 -35.53 -26.97
C LEU A 811 1.42 -35.51 -28.13
N VAL A 812 2.58 -34.85 -27.97
CA VAL A 812 3.60 -34.79 -29.03
C VAL A 812 4.15 -36.18 -29.33
N ILE A 813 4.54 -36.96 -28.31
CA ILE A 813 5.02 -38.34 -28.50
C ILE A 813 3.97 -39.22 -29.20
N ALA A 814 2.69 -39.16 -28.79
CA ALA A 814 1.63 -39.91 -29.47
C ALA A 814 1.45 -39.53 -30.95
N LYS A 815 1.61 -38.25 -31.29
CA LYS A 815 1.55 -37.77 -32.68
C LYS A 815 2.79 -38.17 -33.49
N LEU A 816 3.96 -38.21 -32.85
CA LEU A 816 5.20 -38.68 -33.45
C LEU A 816 5.19 -40.21 -33.70
N ASP A 817 4.64 -41.00 -32.78
CA ASP A 817 4.47 -42.46 -32.98
C ASP A 817 3.52 -42.76 -34.16
N SER A 818 2.46 -41.96 -34.38
CA SER A 818 1.59 -42.09 -35.58
C SER A 818 2.37 -41.84 -36.87
N LYS A 819 3.03 -40.68 -36.98
CA LYS A 819 3.89 -40.32 -38.13
C LYS A 819 4.96 -41.39 -38.41
N LEU A 820 5.64 -41.85 -37.36
CA LEU A 820 6.65 -42.90 -37.45
C LEU A 820 6.08 -44.23 -37.97
N CYS A 821 4.77 -44.49 -37.82
CA CYS A 821 4.09 -45.68 -38.34
C CYS A 821 3.52 -45.51 -39.76
N GLU A 822 3.21 -44.28 -40.17
CA GLU A 822 2.79 -43.95 -41.54
C GLU A 822 3.97 -44.03 -42.54
N GLU A 823 5.19 -43.75 -42.07
CA GLU A 823 6.41 -43.75 -42.90
C GLU A 823 7.10 -45.12 -43.01
N ASN A 824 7.36 -45.56 -44.25
CA ASN A 824 8.10 -46.78 -44.57
C ASN A 824 9.62 -46.62 -44.37
N MET A 825 10.05 -46.47 -43.11
CA MET A 825 11.45 -46.37 -42.66
C MET A 825 12.25 -47.70 -42.77
N ILE A 826 12.09 -48.43 -43.88
CA ILE A 826 12.59 -49.79 -44.08
C ILE A 826 14.06 -49.81 -44.54
N ASN A 827 14.50 -48.77 -45.27
CA ASN A 827 15.83 -48.68 -45.90
C ASN A 827 16.66 -47.48 -45.42
N SER A 828 16.25 -46.82 -44.33
CA SER A 828 16.71 -45.49 -43.92
C SER A 828 17.11 -45.44 -42.44
N VAL A 829 18.22 -44.79 -42.13
CA VAL A 829 18.61 -44.39 -40.75
C VAL A 829 18.10 -42.97 -40.42
N PHE A 830 17.65 -42.22 -41.44
CA PHE A 830 17.28 -40.82 -41.34
C PHE A 830 15.94 -40.63 -40.61
N LEU A 831 15.93 -39.80 -39.57
CA LEU A 831 14.68 -39.25 -39.02
C LEU A 831 14.19 -38.08 -39.90
N PRO A 832 12.86 -37.93 -40.09
CA PRO A 832 12.27 -36.74 -40.70
C PRO A 832 12.59 -35.48 -39.90
N ALA A 833 12.58 -34.33 -40.58
CA ALA A 833 12.70 -33.03 -39.91
C ALA A 833 11.57 -32.82 -38.90
N GLU A 834 10.34 -33.23 -39.26
CA GLU A 834 9.15 -33.19 -38.42
C GLU A 834 9.32 -33.93 -37.08
N ILE A 835 9.99 -35.09 -37.08
CA ILE A 835 10.24 -35.85 -35.85
C ILE A 835 11.34 -35.18 -35.01
N CYS A 836 12.37 -34.62 -35.64
CA CYS A 836 13.41 -33.86 -34.95
C CYS A 836 12.84 -32.62 -34.26
N ILE A 837 12.01 -31.84 -34.97
CA ILE A 837 11.32 -30.65 -34.43
C ILE A 837 10.38 -31.03 -33.27
N GLY A 838 9.61 -32.12 -33.40
CA GLY A 838 8.77 -32.62 -32.31
C GLY A 838 9.56 -33.01 -31.05
N LEU A 839 10.76 -33.58 -31.19
CA LEU A 839 11.65 -33.87 -30.06
C LEU A 839 12.26 -32.59 -29.44
N ASN A 840 12.62 -31.61 -30.27
CA ASN A 840 13.12 -30.30 -29.81
C ASN A 840 12.04 -29.52 -29.05
N ASN A 841 10.78 -29.61 -29.47
CA ASN A 841 9.66 -29.00 -28.76
C ASN A 841 9.49 -29.56 -27.33
N ILE A 842 9.75 -30.86 -27.13
CA ILE A 842 9.70 -31.50 -25.80
C ILE A 842 10.90 -31.05 -24.95
N GLU A 843 12.09 -30.97 -25.54
CA GLU A 843 13.30 -30.44 -24.89
C GLU A 843 13.09 -28.98 -24.44
N TYR A 844 12.56 -28.15 -25.33
CA TYR A 844 12.17 -26.76 -25.06
C TYR A 844 11.18 -26.67 -23.90
N MET A 845 10.11 -27.47 -23.92
CA MET A 845 9.13 -27.47 -22.83
C MET A 845 9.69 -28.05 -21.52
N ARG A 846 10.73 -28.89 -21.55
CA ARG A 846 11.42 -29.34 -20.33
C ARG A 846 12.20 -28.19 -19.70
N GLN A 847 12.84 -27.34 -20.51
CA GLN A 847 13.54 -26.13 -20.03
C GLN A 847 12.55 -25.13 -19.40
N GLU A 848 11.35 -24.93 -19.97
CA GLU A 848 10.29 -24.10 -19.36
C GLU A 848 9.75 -24.65 -18.02
N VAL A 849 9.75 -25.97 -17.85
CA VAL A 849 9.39 -26.65 -16.58
C VAL A 849 10.54 -26.58 -15.56
N GLU A 850 11.79 -26.64 -16.01
CA GLU A 850 12.97 -26.47 -15.16
C GLU A 850 13.08 -25.03 -14.64
N GLY A 851 12.79 -24.03 -15.48
CA GLY A 851 12.66 -22.61 -15.09
C GLY A 851 11.50 -22.30 -14.13
N LEU A 852 10.72 -23.29 -13.70
CA LEU A 852 9.80 -23.14 -12.56
C LEU A 852 10.55 -23.11 -11.21
N LYS A 853 11.81 -23.57 -11.15
CA LYS A 853 12.65 -23.45 -9.94
C LYS A 853 12.88 -21.98 -9.56
N GLU A 854 13.17 -21.14 -10.55
CA GLU A 854 13.34 -19.69 -10.40
C GLU A 854 12.02 -18.99 -10.02
N LEU A 855 10.90 -19.39 -10.64
CA LEU A 855 9.58 -18.78 -10.43
C LEU A 855 9.06 -18.83 -8.98
N PHE A 856 9.52 -19.80 -8.20
CA PHE A 856 9.08 -20.06 -6.82
C PHE A 856 10.23 -19.94 -5.81
N ASP A 857 11.34 -19.29 -6.18
CA ASP A 857 12.56 -19.09 -5.35
C ASP A 857 13.18 -20.41 -4.81
N LEU A 858 12.94 -21.54 -5.48
CA LEU A 858 13.33 -22.90 -5.06
C LEU A 858 14.83 -23.22 -5.28
N LEU A 859 15.67 -22.19 -5.43
CA LEU A 859 17.11 -22.34 -5.67
C LEU A 859 17.93 -22.38 -4.37
N GLU A 860 17.44 -21.78 -3.27
CA GLU A 860 18.18 -21.65 -2.01
C GLU A 860 17.48 -22.29 -0.79
N GLY A 861 16.24 -22.78 -0.94
CA GLY A 861 15.44 -23.37 0.13
C GLY A 861 15.49 -24.91 0.21
N ASP A 862 15.33 -25.48 1.42
CA ASP A 862 15.29 -26.94 1.65
C ASP A 862 13.93 -27.58 1.30
N ASP A 863 13.19 -27.00 0.34
CA ASP A 863 11.79 -27.33 0.03
C ASP A 863 11.69 -28.52 -0.94
N ARG A 864 12.27 -29.65 -0.51
CA ARG A 864 12.53 -30.86 -1.30
C ARG A 864 11.29 -31.44 -1.99
N GLU A 865 10.10 -31.22 -1.43
CA GLU A 865 8.83 -31.65 -2.05
C GLU A 865 8.61 -30.96 -3.41
N GLN A 866 8.78 -29.64 -3.47
CA GLN A 866 8.55 -28.85 -4.68
C GLN A 866 9.59 -29.16 -5.75
N ILE A 867 10.86 -29.26 -5.34
CA ILE A 867 11.98 -29.65 -6.20
C ILE A 867 11.79 -31.08 -6.74
N CYS A 868 11.26 -32.00 -5.93
CA CYS A 868 10.94 -33.37 -6.34
C CYS A 868 9.82 -33.42 -7.38
N ILE A 869 8.75 -32.62 -7.23
CA ILE A 869 7.66 -32.52 -8.23
C ILE A 869 8.22 -32.11 -9.60
N ILE A 870 9.04 -31.04 -9.65
CA ILE A 870 9.68 -30.58 -10.89
C ILE A 870 10.58 -31.69 -11.47
N SER A 871 11.46 -32.26 -10.64
CA SER A 871 12.46 -33.25 -11.08
C SER A 871 11.83 -34.57 -11.55
N ASN A 872 10.71 -34.99 -10.96
CA ASN A 872 9.94 -36.14 -11.38
C ASN A 872 9.25 -35.90 -12.74
N THR A 873 8.68 -34.71 -12.97
CA THR A 873 8.11 -34.36 -14.28
C THR A 873 9.18 -34.24 -15.36
N ILE A 874 10.34 -33.64 -15.06
CA ILE A 874 11.52 -33.62 -15.94
C ILE A 874 11.90 -35.05 -16.33
N SER A 875 12.06 -35.95 -15.33
CA SER A 875 12.38 -37.36 -15.54
C SER A 875 11.32 -38.11 -16.35
N GLN A 876 10.04 -37.79 -16.18
CA GLN A 876 8.93 -38.35 -16.95
C GLN A 876 8.99 -37.92 -18.43
N MET A 877 9.31 -36.65 -18.69
CA MET A 877 9.43 -36.10 -20.05
C MET A 877 10.63 -36.72 -20.78
N GLU A 878 11.78 -36.83 -20.10
CA GLU A 878 12.96 -37.53 -20.64
C GLU A 878 12.71 -39.02 -20.86
N GLY A 879 12.05 -39.71 -19.93
CA GLY A 879 11.67 -41.11 -20.06
C GLY A 879 10.79 -41.36 -21.29
N ALA A 880 9.83 -40.47 -21.57
CA ALA A 880 9.00 -40.56 -22.77
C ALA A 880 9.81 -40.39 -24.07
N VAL A 881 10.75 -39.45 -24.10
CA VAL A 881 11.67 -39.26 -25.24
C VAL A 881 12.57 -40.48 -25.44
N LEU A 882 13.14 -41.04 -24.38
CA LEU A 882 14.02 -42.22 -24.45
C LEU A 882 13.27 -43.47 -24.93
N LEU A 883 12.02 -43.67 -24.50
CA LEU A 883 11.16 -44.76 -24.97
C LEU A 883 10.80 -44.61 -26.46
N PHE A 884 10.54 -43.39 -26.92
CA PHE A 884 10.32 -43.10 -28.34
C PHE A 884 11.59 -43.35 -29.18
N MET A 885 12.77 -42.91 -28.70
CA MET A 885 14.05 -43.24 -29.34
C MET A 885 14.28 -44.76 -29.42
N ASP A 886 13.92 -45.53 -28.40
CA ASP A 886 13.97 -47.00 -28.46
C ASP A 886 12.96 -47.59 -29.47
N ASN A 887 11.81 -46.96 -29.71
CA ASN A 887 10.88 -47.35 -30.77
C ASN A 887 11.44 -47.09 -32.17
N VAL A 888 12.04 -45.91 -32.40
CA VAL A 888 12.77 -45.56 -33.64
C VAL A 888 13.88 -46.59 -33.91
N LEU A 889 14.69 -46.92 -32.89
CA LEU A 889 15.83 -47.82 -33.04
C LEU A 889 15.43 -49.27 -33.31
N LYS A 890 14.24 -49.73 -32.88
CA LYS A 890 13.69 -51.03 -33.30
C LYS A 890 13.48 -51.08 -34.82
N LYS A 891 13.07 -49.97 -35.47
CA LYS A 891 12.88 -49.88 -36.93
C LYS A 891 14.22 -49.75 -37.68
N ILE A 892 15.19 -49.01 -37.13
CA ILE A 892 16.52 -48.82 -37.74
C ILE A 892 17.42 -50.06 -37.61
N LYS A 893 17.25 -50.87 -36.55
CA LYS A 893 18.09 -52.05 -36.25
C LYS A 893 18.37 -53.02 -37.41
N PRO A 894 17.43 -53.36 -38.33
CA PRO A 894 17.71 -54.24 -39.47
C PRO A 894 18.70 -53.64 -40.47
N VAL A 895 18.61 -52.33 -40.74
CA VAL A 895 19.58 -51.59 -41.58
C VAL A 895 20.94 -51.58 -40.88
N LEU A 896 20.94 -51.24 -39.58
CA LEU A 896 22.05 -51.39 -38.63
C LEU A 896 22.81 -52.71 -38.81
N PHE A 897 22.07 -53.80 -38.64
CA PHE A 897 22.58 -55.17 -38.66
C PHE A 897 23.15 -55.54 -40.03
N LYS A 898 22.47 -55.19 -41.13
CA LYS A 898 22.94 -55.45 -42.50
C LYS A 898 24.27 -54.74 -42.79
N ALA A 899 24.38 -53.46 -42.43
CA ALA A 899 25.57 -52.65 -42.65
C ALA A 899 26.78 -53.14 -41.83
N VAL A 900 26.57 -53.46 -40.54
CA VAL A 900 27.63 -54.06 -39.69
C VAL A 900 28.07 -55.41 -40.24
N VAL A 901 27.15 -56.31 -40.60
CA VAL A 901 27.48 -57.64 -41.15
C VAL A 901 28.30 -57.51 -42.44
N HIS A 902 27.91 -56.66 -43.40
CA HIS A 902 28.66 -56.47 -44.64
C HIS A 902 30.06 -55.89 -44.40
N SER A 903 30.16 -54.89 -43.51
CA SER A 903 31.45 -54.28 -43.14
C SER A 903 32.40 -55.29 -42.46
N CYS A 904 31.85 -56.16 -41.61
CA CYS A 904 32.59 -57.27 -40.99
C CYS A 904 33.07 -58.33 -42.00
N GLU A 905 32.24 -58.70 -42.98
CA GLU A 905 32.60 -59.68 -44.03
C GLU A 905 33.65 -59.14 -45.00
N THR A 906 33.63 -57.83 -45.31
CA THR A 906 34.59 -57.18 -46.21
C THR A 906 35.85 -56.66 -45.52
N GLY A 907 35.83 -56.52 -44.18
CA GLY A 907 36.90 -55.85 -43.43
C GLY A 907 37.02 -54.35 -43.70
N ASN A 908 35.99 -53.73 -44.28
CA ASN A 908 35.95 -52.33 -44.70
C ASN A 908 34.82 -51.59 -43.96
N GLU A 909 35.18 -50.49 -43.31
CA GLU A 909 34.29 -49.62 -42.54
C GLU A 909 33.36 -48.74 -43.39
N ALA A 910 33.60 -48.61 -44.70
CA ALA A 910 32.91 -47.65 -45.57
C ALA A 910 31.38 -47.78 -45.57
N GLN A 911 30.81 -48.98 -45.74
CA GLN A 911 29.35 -49.15 -45.80
C GLN A 911 28.67 -48.82 -44.45
N LEU A 912 29.27 -49.17 -43.32
CA LEU A 912 28.71 -48.83 -42.01
C LEU A 912 28.82 -47.32 -41.73
N LEU A 913 30.00 -46.73 -41.94
CA LEU A 913 30.27 -45.36 -41.53
C LEU A 913 29.78 -44.35 -42.57
N GLN A 914 30.22 -44.45 -43.83
CA GLN A 914 29.97 -43.45 -44.86
C GLN A 914 28.58 -43.59 -45.49
N GLU A 915 28.19 -44.79 -45.92
CA GLU A 915 26.93 -45.00 -46.65
C GLU A 915 25.68 -45.02 -45.75
N VAL A 916 25.82 -45.30 -44.45
CA VAL A 916 24.70 -45.60 -43.55
C VAL A 916 24.63 -44.71 -42.30
N LEU A 917 25.75 -44.13 -41.85
CA LEU A 917 25.79 -43.31 -40.62
C LEU A 917 26.13 -41.83 -40.85
N ASP A 918 27.07 -41.50 -41.73
CA ASP A 918 27.63 -40.14 -41.85
C ASP A 918 26.57 -39.10 -42.26
N GLU A 919 25.92 -39.29 -43.42
CA GLU A 919 24.82 -38.42 -43.87
C GLU A 919 23.69 -38.34 -42.82
N GLY A 920 23.37 -39.46 -42.18
CA GLY A 920 22.31 -39.56 -41.18
C GLY A 920 22.60 -38.77 -39.91
N LEU A 921 23.79 -38.95 -39.33
CA LEU A 921 24.22 -38.25 -38.13
C LEU A 921 24.51 -36.76 -38.42
N CYS A 922 25.01 -36.41 -39.60
CA CYS A 922 25.10 -35.01 -40.02
C CYS A 922 23.71 -34.34 -40.12
N ALA A 923 22.72 -35.00 -40.72
CA ALA A 923 21.35 -34.48 -40.78
C ALA A 923 20.70 -34.36 -39.40
N LEU A 924 21.01 -35.27 -38.47
CA LEU A 924 20.53 -35.22 -37.08
C LEU A 924 21.21 -34.10 -36.28
N LEU A 925 22.51 -33.92 -36.40
CA LEU A 925 23.29 -32.87 -35.74
C LEU A 925 22.85 -31.45 -36.15
N GLN A 926 22.28 -31.30 -37.36
CA GLN A 926 21.71 -30.04 -37.86
C GLN A 926 20.25 -29.80 -37.43
N ARG A 927 19.54 -30.82 -36.91
CA ARG A 927 18.07 -30.78 -36.72
C ARG A 927 17.61 -31.08 -35.30
N LEU A 928 18.41 -31.75 -34.47
CA LEU A 928 18.12 -32.00 -33.06
C LEU A 928 18.88 -30.99 -32.18
N ASP A 929 18.27 -30.63 -31.04
CA ASP A 929 19.02 -30.05 -29.92
C ASP A 929 20.16 -30.99 -29.49
N ASN A 930 21.27 -30.41 -29.03
CA ASN A 930 22.46 -31.15 -28.59
C ASN A 930 22.14 -32.23 -27.55
N THR A 931 21.26 -31.95 -26.59
CA THR A 931 20.85 -32.90 -25.54
C THR A 931 20.17 -34.13 -26.13
N ASN A 932 19.26 -33.93 -27.10
CA ASN A 932 18.60 -35.03 -27.80
C ASN A 932 19.51 -35.73 -28.81
N PHE A 933 20.41 -35.01 -29.47
CA PHE A 933 21.43 -35.59 -30.34
C PHE A 933 22.35 -36.54 -29.56
N GLN A 934 22.89 -36.13 -28.41
CA GLN A 934 23.74 -36.99 -27.57
C GLN A 934 22.98 -38.22 -27.04
N ARG A 935 21.73 -38.05 -26.56
CA ARG A 935 20.86 -39.18 -26.16
C ARG A 935 20.70 -40.19 -27.30
N PHE A 936 20.44 -39.73 -28.52
CA PHE A 936 20.25 -40.58 -29.69
C PHE A 936 21.56 -41.24 -30.16
N LEU A 937 22.66 -40.50 -30.16
CA LEU A 937 24.00 -40.97 -30.53
C LEU A 937 24.47 -42.09 -29.59
N GLN A 938 24.30 -41.93 -28.26
CA GLN A 938 24.62 -42.95 -27.26
C GLN A 938 23.76 -44.20 -27.44
N LYS A 939 22.46 -44.05 -27.77
CA LYS A 939 21.56 -45.17 -28.03
C LYS A 939 21.94 -45.93 -29.31
N ILE A 940 22.34 -45.24 -30.39
CA ILE A 940 22.89 -45.87 -31.60
C ILE A 940 24.18 -46.63 -31.27
N TRP A 941 25.12 -46.01 -30.54
CA TRP A 941 26.37 -46.67 -30.13
C TRP A 941 26.11 -47.96 -29.36
N ASN A 942 25.25 -47.92 -28.34
CA ASN A 942 24.87 -49.09 -27.56
C ASN A 942 24.23 -50.19 -28.44
N LEU A 943 23.39 -49.81 -29.40
CA LEU A 943 22.79 -50.76 -30.36
C LEU A 943 23.86 -51.40 -31.27
N LEU A 944 24.82 -50.62 -31.77
CA LEU A 944 25.93 -51.14 -32.58
C LEU A 944 26.78 -52.14 -31.80
N ILE A 945 27.12 -51.86 -30.54
CA ILE A 945 27.85 -52.81 -29.68
C ILE A 945 27.07 -54.12 -29.50
N VAL A 946 25.76 -54.06 -29.26
CA VAL A 946 24.91 -55.26 -29.22
C VAL A 946 24.92 -56.01 -30.56
N ILE A 947 24.91 -55.32 -31.70
CA ILE A 947 25.01 -55.95 -33.03
C ILE A 947 26.38 -56.62 -33.22
N PHE A 948 27.49 -55.97 -32.87
CA PHE A 948 28.83 -56.56 -32.96
C PHE A 948 28.98 -57.78 -32.03
N CYS A 949 28.50 -57.74 -30.79
CA CYS A 949 28.50 -58.90 -29.88
C CYS A 949 27.77 -60.10 -30.50
N ASN A 950 26.55 -59.88 -30.99
CA ASN A 950 25.74 -60.93 -31.63
C ASN A 950 26.41 -61.48 -32.91
N ASN A 951 27.05 -60.63 -33.72
CA ASN A 951 27.79 -61.05 -34.91
C ASN A 951 28.99 -61.93 -34.55
N VAL A 952 29.81 -61.50 -33.57
CA VAL A 952 31.00 -62.23 -33.13
C VAL A 952 30.64 -63.58 -32.54
N GLU A 953 29.56 -63.66 -31.75
CA GLU A 953 29.07 -64.92 -31.17
C GLU A 953 28.51 -65.86 -32.24
N SER A 954 27.69 -65.35 -33.15
CA SER A 954 27.13 -66.12 -34.27
C SER A 954 28.19 -66.70 -35.23
N ASN A 955 29.39 -66.12 -35.25
CA ASN A 955 30.51 -66.52 -36.11
C ASN A 955 31.67 -67.21 -35.39
N SER A 956 31.72 -67.21 -34.04
CA SER A 956 32.88 -67.67 -33.26
C SER A 956 33.38 -69.06 -33.67
N THR A 957 32.48 -70.02 -33.88
CA THR A 957 32.77 -71.40 -34.32
C THR A 957 32.93 -71.59 -35.83
N LYS A 958 32.65 -70.57 -36.64
CA LYS A 958 32.49 -70.67 -38.11
C LYS A 958 33.59 -69.97 -38.91
N ARG A 959 34.26 -68.98 -38.32
CA ARG A 959 35.22 -68.09 -39.00
C ARG A 959 36.63 -68.23 -38.44
N ASN A 960 37.60 -67.68 -39.17
CA ASN A 960 39.03 -67.74 -38.85
C ASN A 960 39.54 -66.43 -38.22
N ALA A 961 40.81 -66.39 -37.82
CA ALA A 961 41.41 -65.23 -37.15
C ALA A 961 41.45 -63.96 -38.03
N GLU A 962 41.60 -64.08 -39.34
CA GLU A 962 41.61 -62.94 -40.27
C GLU A 962 40.24 -62.24 -40.37
N TYR A 963 39.14 -63.01 -40.32
CA TYR A 963 37.80 -62.42 -40.18
C TYR A 963 37.70 -61.57 -38.90
N PHE A 964 38.09 -62.11 -37.73
CA PHE A 964 38.00 -61.37 -36.46
C PHE A 964 38.99 -60.19 -36.37
N LYS A 965 40.09 -60.21 -37.12
CA LYS A 965 40.99 -59.07 -37.33
C LYS A 965 40.31 -57.97 -38.18
N GLY A 966 39.54 -58.34 -39.20
CA GLY A 966 38.64 -57.44 -39.92
C GLY A 966 37.56 -56.83 -39.02
N VAL A 967 36.83 -57.65 -38.26
CA VAL A 967 35.83 -57.19 -37.27
C VAL A 967 36.44 -56.23 -36.25
N TYR A 968 37.64 -56.53 -35.74
CA TYR A 968 38.35 -55.65 -34.80
C TYR A 968 38.67 -54.28 -35.42
N LYS A 969 39.17 -54.24 -36.66
CA LYS A 969 39.43 -52.99 -37.41
C LYS A 969 38.15 -52.16 -37.59
N VAL A 970 37.04 -52.80 -37.98
CA VAL A 970 35.76 -52.10 -38.18
C VAL A 970 35.20 -51.56 -36.84
N LEU A 971 35.27 -52.34 -35.77
CA LEU A 971 34.87 -51.89 -34.42
C LEU A 971 35.73 -50.73 -33.91
N GLU A 972 37.04 -50.79 -34.11
CA GLU A 972 37.99 -49.72 -33.76
C GLU A 972 37.73 -48.43 -34.56
N ARG A 973 37.42 -48.56 -35.85
CA ARG A 973 37.03 -47.42 -36.71
C ARG A 973 35.70 -46.81 -36.29
N THR A 974 34.72 -47.64 -35.96
CA THR A 974 33.42 -47.18 -35.44
C THR A 974 33.59 -46.46 -34.11
N TRP A 975 34.48 -46.95 -33.22
CA TRP A 975 34.82 -46.26 -31.97
C TRP A 975 35.29 -44.82 -32.22
N TYR A 976 36.30 -44.61 -33.07
CA TYR A 976 36.84 -43.27 -33.34
C TYR A 976 35.81 -42.35 -34.02
N PHE A 977 34.92 -42.89 -34.85
CA PHE A 977 33.83 -42.13 -35.48
C PHE A 977 32.78 -41.64 -34.47
N PHE A 978 32.47 -42.43 -33.43
CA PHE A 978 31.57 -42.01 -32.34
C PHE A 978 32.26 -41.15 -31.25
N THR A 979 33.60 -41.12 -31.19
CA THR A 979 34.39 -40.40 -30.17
C THR A 979 35.40 -39.39 -30.76
N PRO A 980 34.97 -38.45 -31.63
CA PRO A 980 35.84 -37.42 -32.21
C PRO A 980 36.35 -36.42 -31.16
N THR A 981 37.53 -35.86 -31.40
CA THR A 981 38.21 -34.93 -30.48
C THR A 981 37.61 -33.52 -30.43
N ASP A 982 36.57 -33.24 -31.21
CA ASP A 982 35.96 -31.91 -31.38
C ASP A 982 34.77 -31.63 -30.45
N ARG A 983 34.52 -32.52 -29.48
CA ARG A 983 33.38 -32.50 -28.53
C ARG A 983 31.99 -32.62 -29.16
N ARG A 984 31.85 -32.99 -30.44
CA ARG A 984 30.52 -33.16 -31.07
C ARG A 984 29.97 -34.58 -30.98
N GLY A 985 30.82 -35.60 -30.79
CA GLY A 985 30.39 -36.97 -30.48
C GLY A 985 30.43 -37.30 -28.98
N LEU A 986 30.43 -38.60 -28.68
CA LEU A 986 30.40 -39.12 -27.31
C LEU A 986 31.72 -38.92 -26.57
N ASP A 987 31.63 -38.78 -25.24
CA ASP A 987 32.78 -38.86 -24.33
C ASP A 987 33.42 -40.26 -24.41
N PRO A 988 34.73 -40.38 -24.71
CA PRO A 988 35.46 -41.64 -24.70
C PRO A 988 35.31 -42.46 -23.40
N GLN A 989 35.03 -41.84 -22.26
CA GLN A 989 34.79 -42.57 -21.00
C GLN A 989 33.38 -43.21 -20.99
N GLN A 990 32.36 -42.45 -21.40
CA GLN A 990 30.97 -42.92 -21.46
C GLN A 990 30.73 -43.97 -22.56
N ALA A 991 31.42 -43.84 -23.70
CA ALA A 991 31.39 -44.83 -24.77
C ALA A 991 32.02 -46.18 -24.35
N SER A 992 32.92 -46.20 -23.36
CA SER A 992 33.71 -47.36 -22.91
C SER A 992 32.92 -48.32 -22.00
N THR A 993 31.74 -48.75 -22.46
CA THR A 993 30.86 -49.62 -21.68
C THR A 993 31.50 -50.97 -21.34
N SER A 994 30.98 -51.64 -20.32
CA SER A 994 31.37 -53.00 -19.93
C SER A 994 31.29 -54.00 -21.09
N GLU A 995 30.29 -53.84 -21.96
CA GLU A 995 30.02 -54.68 -23.12
C GLU A 995 31.06 -54.42 -24.22
N TYR A 996 31.39 -53.14 -24.49
CA TYR A 996 32.47 -52.79 -25.42
C TYR A 996 33.81 -53.35 -24.94
N GLN A 997 34.17 -53.16 -23.67
CA GLN A 997 35.43 -53.68 -23.12
C GLN A 997 35.48 -55.22 -23.15
N SER A 998 34.37 -55.90 -22.88
CA SER A 998 34.26 -57.36 -22.96
C SER A 998 34.40 -57.87 -24.40
N LEU A 999 33.70 -57.23 -25.35
CA LEU A 999 33.80 -57.48 -26.78
C LEU A 999 35.21 -57.27 -27.31
N GLN A 1000 35.87 -56.17 -26.92
CA GLN A 1000 37.25 -55.86 -27.32
C GLN A 1000 38.23 -56.92 -26.80
N LYS A 1001 38.10 -57.35 -25.54
CA LYS A 1001 38.89 -58.46 -24.95
C LYS A 1001 38.65 -59.79 -25.68
N LYS A 1002 37.39 -60.10 -26.01
CA LYS A 1002 36.98 -61.31 -26.76
C LYS A 1002 37.55 -61.32 -28.18
N LEU A 1003 37.42 -60.22 -28.92
CA LEU A 1003 38.00 -60.05 -30.25
C LEU A 1003 39.54 -60.08 -30.23
N CYS A 1004 40.18 -59.51 -29.21
CA CYS A 1004 41.63 -59.59 -29.05
C CYS A 1004 42.13 -61.04 -28.96
N ASN A 1005 41.39 -61.95 -28.32
CA ASN A 1005 41.73 -63.38 -28.37
C ASN A 1005 41.42 -63.99 -29.74
N LEU A 1006 40.23 -63.73 -30.30
CA LEU A 1006 39.79 -64.35 -31.55
C LEU A 1006 40.67 -63.97 -32.76
N LYS A 1007 41.27 -62.77 -32.78
CA LYS A 1007 42.18 -62.30 -33.86
C LYS A 1007 43.63 -62.80 -33.78
N MET A 1008 44.06 -63.44 -32.68
CA MET A 1008 45.45 -63.88 -32.51
C MET A 1008 45.78 -65.12 -33.36
N ALA A 1009 47.06 -65.32 -33.72
CA ALA A 1009 47.52 -66.59 -34.26
C ALA A 1009 47.37 -67.73 -33.22
N THR A 1010 47.23 -68.98 -33.64
CA THR A 1010 46.95 -70.11 -32.73
C THR A 1010 48.10 -70.36 -31.77
N GLU A 1011 49.33 -70.24 -32.27
CA GLU A 1011 50.58 -70.27 -31.50
C GLU A 1011 50.58 -69.16 -30.43
N SER A 1012 50.11 -67.95 -30.80
CA SER A 1012 50.01 -66.82 -29.87
C SER A 1012 48.94 -67.04 -28.80
N LEU A 1013 47.82 -67.71 -29.13
CA LEU A 1013 46.84 -68.12 -28.11
C LEU A 1013 47.39 -69.19 -27.16
N ILE A 1014 48.18 -70.14 -27.67
CA ILE A 1014 48.86 -71.15 -26.84
C ILE A 1014 49.89 -70.47 -25.91
N ALA A 1015 50.64 -69.47 -26.40
CA ALA A 1015 51.53 -68.67 -25.55
C ALA A 1015 50.74 -67.87 -24.50
N LYS A 1016 49.58 -67.31 -24.86
CA LYS A 1016 48.68 -66.64 -23.90
C LYS A 1016 48.15 -67.61 -22.84
N TYR A 1017 47.80 -68.85 -23.19
CA TYR A 1017 47.45 -69.88 -22.20
C TYR A 1017 48.57 -70.08 -21.19
N TYR A 1018 49.81 -70.27 -21.64
CA TYR A 1018 50.95 -70.45 -20.74
C TYR A 1018 51.25 -69.21 -19.87
N ARG A 1019 50.93 -67.99 -20.36
CA ARG A 1019 50.96 -66.76 -19.55
C ARG A 1019 49.85 -66.73 -18.48
N GLU A 1020 48.59 -66.97 -18.87
CA GLU A 1020 47.43 -67.03 -17.95
C GLU A 1020 47.62 -68.13 -16.89
N ARG A 1021 48.24 -69.25 -17.26
CA ARG A 1021 48.57 -70.39 -16.38
C ARG A 1021 49.71 -70.07 -15.41
N PHE A 1022 50.74 -69.33 -15.83
CA PHE A 1022 51.78 -68.83 -14.94
C PHE A 1022 51.22 -67.84 -13.90
N GLU A 1023 50.39 -66.89 -14.36
CA GLU A 1023 49.72 -65.91 -13.49
C GLU A 1023 48.75 -66.57 -12.49
N GLU A 1024 48.21 -67.75 -12.81
CA GLU A 1024 47.44 -68.59 -11.90
C GLU A 1024 48.32 -69.20 -10.79
N LEU A 1025 49.39 -69.88 -11.15
CA LEU A 1025 50.32 -70.55 -10.23
C LEU A 1025 50.98 -69.57 -9.22
N LYS A 1026 51.05 -68.28 -9.59
CA LYS A 1026 51.60 -67.18 -8.77
C LYS A 1026 50.66 -66.70 -7.65
N ARG A 1027 49.39 -67.14 -7.62
CA ARG A 1027 48.38 -66.69 -6.64
C ARG A 1027 48.48 -67.45 -5.31
N ALA A 1028 48.49 -66.74 -4.19
CA ALA A 1028 48.77 -67.29 -2.86
C ALA A 1028 47.78 -68.36 -2.31
N HIS A 1029 46.62 -68.55 -2.95
CA HIS A 1029 45.56 -69.47 -2.50
C HIS A 1029 45.47 -70.77 -3.34
N GLN A 1030 46.56 -71.15 -3.99
CA GLN A 1030 46.65 -72.33 -4.86
C GLN A 1030 46.97 -73.61 -4.07
N SER A 1031 46.21 -74.69 -4.31
CA SER A 1031 46.57 -76.03 -3.84
C SER A 1031 47.75 -76.55 -4.66
N CYS A 1032 48.91 -76.73 -4.02
CA CYS A 1032 50.13 -77.23 -4.65
C CYS A 1032 50.20 -78.77 -4.54
N THR A 1033 50.49 -79.47 -5.63
CA THR A 1033 50.67 -80.94 -5.64
C THR A 1033 52.13 -81.36 -5.51
N ALA A 1034 53.08 -80.47 -5.80
CA ALA A 1034 54.51 -80.63 -5.55
C ALA A 1034 55.25 -79.29 -5.73
N GLU A 1035 56.31 -79.06 -4.96
CA GLU A 1035 57.24 -77.95 -5.22
C GLU A 1035 58.43 -78.46 -6.04
N LEU A 1036 58.78 -77.75 -7.11
CA LEU A 1036 59.96 -78.01 -7.93
C LEU A 1036 61.01 -76.92 -7.72
N ILE A 1037 62.25 -77.31 -7.44
CA ILE A 1037 63.37 -76.40 -7.26
C ILE A 1037 64.27 -76.48 -8.49
N VAL A 1038 64.45 -75.35 -9.17
CA VAL A 1038 65.23 -75.23 -10.41
C VAL A 1038 66.16 -74.03 -10.40
N GLN A 1039 67.21 -74.06 -11.21
CA GLN A 1039 67.89 -72.85 -11.68
C GLN A 1039 67.61 -72.72 -13.18
N ALA A 1040 67.13 -71.58 -13.63
CA ALA A 1040 66.85 -71.32 -15.05
C ALA A 1040 67.33 -69.92 -15.41
N PHE A 1041 68.24 -69.81 -16.37
CA PHE A 1041 68.91 -68.56 -16.73
C PHE A 1041 69.43 -68.58 -18.17
N PHE A 1042 69.55 -67.40 -18.77
CA PHE A 1042 70.24 -67.23 -20.04
C PHE A 1042 71.73 -66.98 -19.82
N MET A 1043 72.59 -67.66 -20.57
CA MET A 1043 73.99 -67.24 -20.74
C MET A 1043 74.06 -66.02 -21.65
N ARG A 1044 75.10 -65.19 -21.48
CA ARG A 1044 75.44 -64.10 -22.44
C ARG A 1044 75.64 -64.58 -23.90
N THR A 1045 75.78 -65.89 -24.14
CA THR A 1045 75.85 -66.51 -25.47
C THR A 1045 74.47 -66.83 -26.09
N GLY A 1046 73.36 -66.37 -25.49
CA GLY A 1046 71.99 -66.66 -25.97
C GLY A 1046 71.47 -68.06 -25.67
N ARG A 1047 72.25 -68.91 -24.97
CA ARG A 1047 71.85 -70.28 -24.60
C ARG A 1047 71.09 -70.26 -23.27
N LEU A 1048 69.96 -70.97 -23.21
CA LEU A 1048 69.17 -71.15 -22.00
C LEU A 1048 69.68 -72.38 -21.25
N ILE A 1049 70.13 -72.19 -20.00
CA ILE A 1049 70.55 -73.25 -19.10
C ILE A 1049 69.46 -73.49 -18.06
N VAL A 1050 69.11 -74.76 -17.85
CA VAL A 1050 68.11 -75.20 -16.88
C VAL A 1050 68.64 -76.36 -16.04
N GLU A 1051 68.84 -76.15 -14.76
CA GLU A 1051 69.15 -77.19 -13.78
C GLU A 1051 67.89 -77.58 -13.01
N VAL A 1052 67.50 -78.85 -13.07
CA VAL A 1052 66.45 -79.39 -12.19
C VAL A 1052 67.13 -79.94 -10.94
N VAL A 1053 66.99 -79.23 -9.82
CA VAL A 1053 67.68 -79.55 -8.57
C VAL A 1053 66.95 -80.69 -7.85
N MET A 1054 65.69 -80.47 -7.46
CA MET A 1054 64.88 -81.46 -6.76
C MET A 1054 63.37 -81.16 -6.88
N ALA A 1055 62.52 -82.13 -6.58
CA ALA A 1055 61.12 -81.88 -6.19
C ALA A 1055 60.87 -82.33 -4.75
N ARG A 1056 59.92 -81.67 -4.07
CA ARG A 1056 59.50 -81.95 -2.68
C ARG A 1056 57.99 -81.74 -2.51
N ASN A 1057 57.46 -82.07 -1.33
CA ASN A 1057 56.04 -81.88 -0.97
C ASN A 1057 55.08 -82.55 -1.98
N ILE A 1058 55.48 -83.71 -2.51
CA ILE A 1058 54.77 -84.42 -3.58
C ILE A 1058 53.55 -85.17 -3.01
N ILE A 1059 52.35 -84.74 -3.41
CA ILE A 1059 51.10 -85.44 -3.11
C ILE A 1059 50.95 -86.63 -4.07
N VAL A 1060 50.92 -87.85 -3.51
CA VAL A 1060 50.85 -89.10 -4.29
C VAL A 1060 49.47 -89.76 -4.13
N PRO A 1061 48.66 -89.93 -5.19
CA PRO A 1061 47.29 -90.46 -5.08
C PRO A 1061 47.15 -91.93 -4.62
N ALA A 1062 48.25 -92.68 -4.51
CA ALA A 1062 48.28 -94.05 -4.00
C ALA A 1062 49.62 -94.31 -3.31
N GLY A 1063 49.62 -94.90 -2.11
CA GLY A 1063 50.72 -94.89 -1.12
C GLY A 1063 52.04 -95.59 -1.46
N SER A 1064 52.33 -95.87 -2.74
CA SER A 1064 53.64 -96.34 -3.19
C SER A 1064 54.64 -95.18 -3.34
N LEU A 1065 55.91 -95.39 -2.96
CA LEU A 1065 57.01 -94.45 -3.27
C LEU A 1065 57.02 -94.13 -4.78
N PRO A 1066 56.83 -92.86 -5.19
CA PRO A 1066 56.57 -92.50 -6.57
C PRO A 1066 57.88 -92.51 -7.38
N ASN A 1067 57.85 -93.13 -8.57
CA ASN A 1067 59.00 -93.19 -9.46
C ASN A 1067 58.94 -92.03 -10.45
N THR A 1068 59.49 -90.88 -10.03
CA THR A 1068 59.22 -89.58 -10.64
C THR A 1068 60.30 -89.11 -11.61
N PHE A 1069 59.91 -88.37 -12.63
CA PHE A 1069 60.81 -87.62 -13.51
C PHE A 1069 60.15 -86.29 -13.91
N VAL A 1070 60.98 -85.31 -14.27
CA VAL A 1070 60.55 -83.99 -14.75
C VAL A 1070 60.78 -83.93 -16.24
N GLN A 1071 59.76 -83.54 -17.00
CA GLN A 1071 59.81 -83.29 -18.43
C GLN A 1071 59.87 -81.78 -18.70
N LEU A 1072 60.86 -81.33 -19.48
CA LEU A 1072 61.09 -79.93 -19.82
C LEU A 1072 60.70 -79.69 -21.29
N LYS A 1073 59.97 -78.60 -21.56
CA LYS A 1073 59.60 -78.16 -22.92
C LYS A 1073 59.70 -76.65 -23.03
N LEU A 1074 60.14 -76.14 -24.18
CA LEU A 1074 59.77 -74.80 -24.60
C LEU A 1074 58.41 -74.84 -25.31
N VAL A 1075 57.56 -73.85 -25.04
CA VAL A 1075 56.20 -73.76 -25.56
C VAL A 1075 55.85 -72.31 -25.95
N PRO A 1076 55.06 -72.07 -27.02
CA PRO A 1076 54.52 -73.03 -27.98
C PRO A 1076 55.62 -73.72 -28.80
N SER A 1077 55.48 -75.01 -29.08
CA SER A 1077 56.49 -75.80 -29.82
C SER A 1077 56.83 -75.21 -31.19
N ASP A 1078 55.83 -74.62 -31.84
CA ASP A 1078 55.92 -73.96 -33.15
C ASP A 1078 56.90 -72.78 -33.19
N TRP A 1079 57.21 -72.16 -32.04
CA TRP A 1079 58.19 -71.08 -31.92
C TRP A 1079 59.61 -71.59 -31.63
N PHE A 1080 59.78 -72.88 -31.38
CA PHE A 1080 61.06 -73.51 -31.02
C PHE A 1080 61.28 -74.82 -31.81
N PRO A 1081 61.19 -74.80 -33.16
CA PRO A 1081 61.13 -76.01 -33.99
C PRO A 1081 62.37 -76.92 -33.87
N ASN A 1082 63.52 -76.35 -33.53
CA ASN A 1082 64.80 -77.06 -33.38
C ASN A 1082 65.03 -77.61 -31.97
N VAL A 1083 64.12 -77.41 -31.01
CA VAL A 1083 64.34 -77.72 -29.59
C VAL A 1083 63.68 -79.04 -29.17
N VAL A 1084 64.51 -80.02 -28.83
CA VAL A 1084 64.06 -81.36 -28.42
C VAL A 1084 63.61 -81.37 -26.95
N VAL A 1085 62.50 -82.07 -26.68
CA VAL A 1085 61.88 -82.20 -25.36
C VAL A 1085 62.74 -83.04 -24.41
N SER A 1086 63.38 -82.38 -23.42
CA SER A 1086 64.25 -83.02 -22.44
C SER A 1086 63.48 -83.63 -21.24
N LYS A 1087 64.13 -84.56 -20.53
CA LYS A 1087 63.59 -85.25 -19.34
C LYS A 1087 64.72 -85.60 -18.37
N THR A 1088 64.46 -85.54 -17.06
CA THR A 1088 65.37 -86.10 -16.04
C THR A 1088 65.30 -87.63 -16.00
N LYS A 1089 66.32 -88.27 -15.40
CA LYS A 1089 66.29 -89.70 -15.07
C LYS A 1089 65.24 -89.97 -13.98
N PRO A 1090 64.47 -91.06 -14.08
CA PRO A 1090 63.42 -91.36 -13.10
C PRO A 1090 64.01 -91.79 -11.75
N LYS A 1091 63.50 -91.22 -10.66
CA LYS A 1091 63.97 -91.46 -9.28
C LYS A 1091 62.79 -91.80 -8.36
N LYS A 1092 62.93 -92.91 -7.62
CA LYS A 1092 61.92 -93.46 -6.72
C LYS A 1092 62.09 -92.92 -5.29
N SER A 1093 61.51 -91.75 -5.01
CA SER A 1093 61.63 -91.03 -3.73
C SER A 1093 60.43 -90.13 -3.48
N GLY A 1094 60.05 -89.89 -2.22
CA GLY A 1094 59.09 -88.83 -1.83
C GLY A 1094 59.66 -87.41 -1.91
N SER A 1095 60.98 -87.27 -2.07
CA SER A 1095 61.67 -86.00 -2.38
C SER A 1095 62.83 -86.30 -3.33
N PRO A 1096 62.56 -86.42 -4.65
CA PRO A 1096 63.56 -86.76 -5.67
C PRO A 1096 64.53 -85.58 -5.91
N VAL A 1097 65.79 -85.76 -5.50
CA VAL A 1097 66.89 -84.87 -5.92
C VAL A 1097 67.37 -85.33 -7.30
N PHE A 1098 67.19 -84.49 -8.32
CA PHE A 1098 67.59 -84.78 -9.71
C PHE A 1098 69.04 -84.37 -9.96
N SER A 1099 69.37 -83.08 -9.77
CA SER A 1099 70.68 -82.48 -10.08
C SER A 1099 71.11 -82.73 -11.53
N GLU A 1100 70.19 -82.48 -12.47
CA GLU A 1100 70.40 -82.70 -13.90
C GLU A 1100 70.30 -81.36 -14.66
N LYS A 1101 71.35 -81.04 -15.43
CA LYS A 1101 71.45 -79.82 -16.24
C LYS A 1101 71.06 -80.08 -17.70
N PHE A 1102 70.30 -79.15 -18.26
CA PHE A 1102 69.86 -79.12 -19.65
C PHE A 1102 70.27 -77.79 -20.29
N GLU A 1103 70.67 -77.85 -21.55
CA GLU A 1103 71.07 -76.69 -22.35
C GLU A 1103 70.19 -76.62 -23.59
N PHE A 1104 69.59 -75.46 -23.85
CA PHE A 1104 68.74 -75.20 -24.99
C PHE A 1104 69.33 -74.05 -25.82
N ALA A 1105 69.66 -74.33 -27.08
CA ALA A 1105 69.99 -73.30 -28.06
C ALA A 1105 68.70 -72.69 -28.61
N ILE A 1106 68.56 -71.37 -28.54
CA ILE A 1106 67.40 -70.61 -29.03
C ILE A 1106 67.95 -69.51 -29.97
N SER A 1107 67.35 -69.31 -31.14
CA SER A 1107 67.86 -68.33 -32.11
C SER A 1107 67.46 -66.91 -31.72
N PRO A 1108 68.39 -65.92 -31.70
CA PRO A 1108 68.03 -64.51 -31.49
C PRO A 1108 67.10 -63.93 -32.56
N ALA A 1109 66.95 -64.59 -33.71
CA ALA A 1109 66.03 -64.20 -34.78
C ALA A 1109 64.59 -64.70 -34.58
N ASP A 1110 64.34 -65.63 -33.65
CA ASP A 1110 62.99 -66.16 -33.41
C ASP A 1110 62.15 -65.11 -32.64
N HIS A 1111 61.05 -64.63 -33.22
CA HIS A 1111 60.14 -63.69 -32.53
C HIS A 1111 59.60 -64.24 -31.18
N GLY A 1112 59.72 -65.55 -30.94
CA GLY A 1112 59.26 -66.23 -29.73
C GLY A 1112 60.18 -66.16 -28.50
N VAL A 1113 61.47 -65.75 -28.59
CA VAL A 1113 62.42 -65.92 -27.46
C VAL A 1113 61.96 -65.27 -26.15
N LYS A 1114 61.34 -64.09 -26.21
CA LYS A 1114 60.79 -63.38 -25.03
C LYS A 1114 59.31 -63.68 -24.76
N ALA A 1115 58.57 -64.16 -25.76
CA ALA A 1115 57.12 -64.35 -25.68
C ALA A 1115 56.73 -65.77 -25.23
N GLY A 1116 57.59 -66.76 -25.47
CA GLY A 1116 57.38 -68.14 -25.09
C GLY A 1116 57.70 -68.44 -23.62
N HIS A 1117 57.51 -69.70 -23.24
CA HIS A 1117 57.58 -70.16 -21.86
C HIS A 1117 58.32 -71.49 -21.76
N LEU A 1118 58.94 -71.72 -20.61
CA LEU A 1118 59.53 -73.00 -20.20
C LEU A 1118 58.51 -73.76 -19.33
N LEU A 1119 58.01 -74.88 -19.84
CA LEU A 1119 57.05 -75.76 -19.17
C LEU A 1119 57.79 -76.96 -18.55
N PHE A 1120 57.63 -77.10 -17.24
CA PHE A 1120 58.04 -78.27 -16.46
C PHE A 1120 56.80 -79.13 -16.18
N VAL A 1121 56.88 -80.44 -16.40
CA VAL A 1121 55.81 -81.39 -16.05
C VAL A 1121 56.39 -82.53 -15.21
N LEU A 1122 55.99 -82.62 -13.95
CA LEU A 1122 56.34 -83.72 -13.06
C LEU A 1122 55.43 -84.92 -13.33
N LYS A 1123 56.04 -86.08 -13.60
CA LYS A 1123 55.34 -87.33 -13.92
C LYS A 1123 55.86 -88.48 -13.06
N THR A 1124 54.98 -89.42 -12.70
CA THR A 1124 55.33 -90.71 -12.09
C THR A 1124 55.13 -91.86 -13.08
N ARG A 1125 55.98 -92.89 -13.01
CA ARG A 1125 55.91 -94.10 -13.84
C ARG A 1125 55.63 -95.32 -12.96
N GLN A 1126 54.42 -95.88 -13.06
CA GLN A 1126 53.99 -97.10 -12.37
C GLN A 1126 53.60 -98.14 -13.42
N LEU A 1127 54.19 -99.33 -13.35
CA LEU A 1127 53.80 -100.55 -14.09
C LEU A 1127 53.19 -100.27 -15.49
N PHE A 1128 54.04 -99.83 -16.41
CA PHE A 1128 53.74 -99.45 -17.81
C PHE A 1128 52.95 -98.15 -18.05
N GLN A 1129 52.29 -97.56 -17.06
CA GLN A 1129 51.63 -96.26 -17.19
C GLN A 1129 52.51 -95.08 -16.71
N THR A 1130 52.22 -93.88 -17.22
CA THR A 1130 52.79 -92.62 -16.71
C THR A 1130 51.69 -91.60 -16.41
N LYS A 1131 51.60 -91.17 -15.15
CA LYS A 1131 50.61 -90.16 -14.70
C LYS A 1131 51.29 -88.82 -14.40
N VAL A 1132 50.62 -87.72 -14.72
CA VAL A 1132 51.04 -86.35 -14.34
C VAL A 1132 50.70 -86.11 -12.88
N ILE A 1133 51.63 -85.48 -12.15
CA ILE A 1133 51.43 -85.04 -10.75
C ILE A 1133 51.11 -83.54 -10.72
N GLY A 1134 51.79 -82.77 -11.58
CA GLY A 1134 51.59 -81.34 -11.72
C GLY A 1134 52.53 -80.75 -12.76
N GLU A 1135 52.26 -79.52 -13.14
CA GLU A 1135 53.07 -78.71 -14.04
C GLU A 1135 53.40 -77.35 -13.41
N ALA A 1136 54.53 -76.77 -13.82
CA ALA A 1136 54.88 -75.38 -13.59
C ALA A 1136 55.32 -74.73 -14.91
N VAL A 1137 54.99 -73.46 -15.07
CA VAL A 1137 55.36 -72.64 -16.23
C VAL A 1137 56.28 -71.52 -15.74
N VAL A 1138 57.31 -71.19 -16.53
CA VAL A 1138 58.13 -69.99 -16.31
C VAL A 1138 58.22 -69.20 -17.61
N PRO A 1139 57.74 -67.94 -17.67
CA PRO A 1139 57.93 -67.08 -18.84
C PRO A 1139 59.43 -66.84 -19.13
N LEU A 1140 59.84 -66.85 -20.40
CA LEU A 1140 61.24 -66.66 -20.76
C LEU A 1140 61.72 -65.22 -20.51
N ASP A 1141 60.82 -64.25 -20.50
CA ASP A 1141 61.07 -62.85 -20.10
C ASP A 1141 61.26 -62.65 -18.58
N GLU A 1142 60.89 -63.62 -17.73
CA GLU A 1142 61.23 -63.61 -16.29
C GLU A 1142 62.58 -64.32 -15.97
N LEU A 1143 63.38 -64.70 -16.97
CA LEU A 1143 64.68 -65.36 -16.77
C LEU A 1143 65.85 -64.38 -16.78
N GLU A 1144 66.66 -64.41 -15.70
CA GLU A 1144 67.87 -63.60 -15.59
C GLU A 1144 68.92 -64.00 -16.63
N THR A 1145 69.68 -63.04 -17.15
CA THR A 1145 70.87 -63.29 -17.97
C THR A 1145 72.12 -63.15 -17.10
N THR A 1146 72.99 -64.15 -17.09
CA THR A 1146 74.19 -64.18 -16.23
C THR A 1146 75.44 -64.66 -16.98
N THR A 1147 76.60 -64.35 -16.41
CA THR A 1147 77.92 -64.87 -16.81
C THR A 1147 78.37 -66.06 -15.96
N SER A 1148 77.65 -66.36 -14.86
CA SER A 1148 77.92 -67.52 -13.99
C SER A 1148 77.33 -68.81 -14.58
N ASN A 1149 77.94 -69.96 -14.24
CA ASN A 1149 77.41 -71.29 -14.54
C ASN A 1149 76.37 -71.80 -13.51
N SER A 1150 75.88 -70.90 -12.65
CA SER A 1150 74.83 -71.10 -11.65
C SER A 1150 74.01 -69.82 -11.44
N ALA A 1151 72.77 -69.99 -10.99
CA ALA A 1151 71.85 -68.91 -10.65
C ALA A 1151 71.16 -69.19 -9.30
N LYS A 1152 70.29 -68.28 -8.84
CA LYS A 1152 69.47 -68.51 -7.64
C LYS A 1152 68.46 -69.63 -7.88
N ASN A 1153 68.27 -70.50 -6.89
CA ASN A 1153 67.22 -71.51 -6.91
C ASN A 1153 65.84 -70.84 -6.92
N LYS A 1154 65.09 -70.98 -8.02
CA LYS A 1154 63.66 -70.65 -8.09
C LYS A 1154 62.85 -71.83 -7.57
N ILE A 1155 61.93 -71.56 -6.62
CA ILE A 1155 60.92 -72.52 -6.17
C ILE A 1155 59.68 -72.32 -7.03
N LEU A 1156 59.22 -73.37 -7.69
CA LEU A 1156 58.05 -73.39 -8.55
C LEU A 1156 56.98 -74.28 -7.92
N ASN A 1157 55.84 -73.68 -7.57
CA ASN A 1157 54.65 -74.44 -7.17
C ASN A 1157 54.09 -75.15 -8.41
N MET A 1158 53.81 -76.46 -8.30
CA MET A 1158 53.16 -77.23 -9.36
C MET A 1158 51.76 -77.66 -8.95
N ASN A 1159 50.84 -77.64 -9.90
CA ASN A 1159 49.56 -78.35 -9.82
C ASN A 1159 49.05 -78.72 -11.22
N ILE A 1160 47.87 -79.33 -11.30
CA ILE A 1160 47.16 -79.60 -12.57
C ILE A 1160 46.12 -78.48 -12.75
N PRO A 1161 45.83 -78.01 -13.99
CA PRO A 1161 44.76 -77.03 -14.25
C PRO A 1161 43.45 -77.45 -13.59
N ARG A 1162 42.81 -76.54 -12.84
CA ARG A 1162 41.57 -76.84 -12.09
C ARG A 1162 40.34 -76.94 -13.00
N ASN A 1163 40.25 -76.07 -14.00
CA ASN A 1163 39.18 -76.03 -14.99
C ASN A 1163 39.72 -75.44 -16.29
N GLU A 1164 39.52 -76.12 -17.42
CA GLU A 1164 39.99 -75.62 -18.72
C GLU A 1164 39.26 -74.35 -19.18
N ASP A 1165 38.03 -74.13 -18.71
CA ASP A 1165 37.22 -72.98 -19.11
C ASP A 1165 37.53 -71.68 -18.34
N ASP A 1166 38.41 -71.71 -17.34
CA ASP A 1166 38.81 -70.48 -16.63
C ASP A 1166 39.75 -69.59 -17.49
N TYR A 1167 40.45 -70.18 -18.48
CA TYR A 1167 41.40 -69.47 -19.34
C TYR A 1167 40.71 -68.83 -20.55
N THR A 1168 40.93 -67.52 -20.77
CA THR A 1168 40.30 -66.80 -21.90
C THR A 1168 40.88 -67.24 -23.25
N SER A 1169 42.15 -67.66 -23.25
CA SER A 1169 42.84 -68.27 -24.39
C SER A 1169 42.24 -69.62 -24.80
N VAL A 1170 41.97 -70.52 -23.84
CA VAL A 1170 41.42 -71.86 -24.10
C VAL A 1170 40.00 -71.77 -24.65
N LYS A 1171 39.17 -70.87 -24.11
CA LYS A 1171 37.84 -70.55 -24.69
C LYS A 1171 37.94 -70.13 -26.17
N ALA A 1172 38.94 -69.33 -26.54
CA ALA A 1172 39.16 -68.95 -27.95
C ALA A 1172 39.76 -70.09 -28.81
N LEU A 1173 40.56 -70.99 -28.23
CA LEU A 1173 41.07 -72.19 -28.91
C LEU A 1173 39.98 -73.23 -29.15
N LYS A 1174 39.03 -73.42 -28.20
CA LYS A 1174 37.89 -74.36 -28.34
C LYS A 1174 37.00 -74.06 -29.55
N TYR A 1175 36.97 -72.82 -30.03
CA TYR A 1175 36.28 -72.44 -31.27
C TYR A 1175 37.03 -72.79 -32.57
N ARG A 1176 38.32 -73.11 -32.52
CA ARG A 1176 39.17 -73.37 -33.70
C ARG A 1176 39.18 -74.85 -34.12
N THR A 1177 37.99 -75.41 -34.29
CA THR A 1177 37.79 -76.78 -34.81
C THR A 1177 38.40 -77.00 -36.20
N TRP A 1178 38.55 -75.92 -36.98
CA TRP A 1178 39.20 -75.91 -38.29
C TRP A 1178 40.74 -75.97 -38.25
N ASP A 1179 41.37 -75.68 -37.10
CA ASP A 1179 42.83 -75.64 -36.98
C ASP A 1179 43.37 -76.91 -36.30
N LYS A 1180 44.11 -77.71 -37.08
CA LYS A 1180 44.77 -78.93 -36.59
C LYS A 1180 45.72 -78.68 -35.44
N LYS A 1181 46.36 -77.49 -35.34
CA LYS A 1181 47.22 -77.12 -34.21
C LYS A 1181 46.41 -76.91 -32.94
N ALA A 1182 45.31 -76.14 -33.02
CA ALA A 1182 44.43 -75.88 -31.89
C ALA A 1182 43.78 -77.16 -31.37
N VAL A 1183 43.22 -77.99 -32.27
CA VAL A 1183 42.62 -79.29 -31.92
C VAL A 1183 43.67 -80.22 -31.28
N SER A 1184 44.87 -80.32 -31.86
CA SER A 1184 45.94 -81.16 -31.31
C SER A 1184 46.54 -80.62 -30.01
N PHE A 1185 46.39 -79.33 -29.72
CA PHE A 1185 46.75 -78.74 -28.43
C PHE A 1185 45.71 -79.10 -27.36
N LEU A 1186 44.42 -78.87 -27.65
CA LEU A 1186 43.32 -79.18 -26.72
C LEU A 1186 43.28 -80.67 -26.37
N GLN A 1187 43.45 -81.57 -27.34
CA GLN A 1187 43.55 -83.02 -27.09
C GLN A 1187 44.71 -83.41 -26.16
N LYS A 1188 45.81 -82.64 -26.14
CA LYS A 1188 46.95 -82.86 -25.22
C LYS A 1188 46.69 -82.26 -23.84
N MET A 1189 45.85 -81.24 -23.74
CA MET A 1189 45.40 -80.63 -22.49
C MET A 1189 44.41 -81.56 -21.78
N SER A 1190 43.37 -82.02 -22.49
CA SER A 1190 42.34 -82.93 -21.99
C SER A 1190 42.80 -84.39 -21.78
N THR A 1191 44.08 -84.68 -21.99
CA THR A 1191 44.75 -85.96 -21.63
C THR A 1191 45.88 -85.76 -20.61
N THR A 1192 46.01 -84.55 -20.07
CA THR A 1192 46.92 -84.18 -18.97
C THR A 1192 46.17 -84.04 -17.63
N VAL A 1193 44.87 -83.75 -17.70
CA VAL A 1193 43.87 -83.86 -16.61
C VAL A 1193 43.49 -85.33 -16.40
#